data_AF-A0A7M2T733-F1
#
_entry.id   AF-A0A7M2T733-F1
#
_cell.length_a   1.000
_cell.length_b   1.000
_cell.length_c   1.000
_cell.angle_alpha   90.00
_cell.angle_beta   90.00
_cell.angle_gamma   90.00
#
_symmetry.space_group_name_H-M   'P 1'
#
loop_
_entity.id
_entity.type
_entity.pdbx_description
1 polymer ?
#
loop_
_entity_poly.entity_id
_entity_poly.type
_entity_poly.pdbx_seq_one_letter_code
_entity_poly.pdbx_strand_id
1 'polypeptide(L)'
;MTTNTADAVVESLADDVRQALGLAPGEPLDTSFAAMGGSSLDAAQLTVRMRRAHRLDVAAHELLNAASVRHLLDDLADRPRTDPAAGLAEAAPTDRAPLTWQQRVIWYQSLLDPDSSRYVFHALFHFTEVPRPATLRGLLRGLLRRHPVLRTRLVFDDGEPWQVVPAADVTDAETDLTVVDLPNANISPEELVRLSGADRPFDLRTGPLLRWVLARFPDGRAVLVHTEHHLIHDGKSFVALLASLHEDTETPDTRYFGYAAAQTPADPAEVRKVAERAAKAAGRILDGGLATTGRDTFLRLPVPPALLREVREGARKASVSLFTALFTAFSQALTQYEGVGAAVLGSAVENRPPGHEDTVGMFVSTVPVVVERRPGELPEATLRRTRGALREAMDSSAVPLADVVQAVGGTDGRGDGAVVRAAFSMHQQVEREVELAGATARVQLGVFNGAAKFPVNVVAVTSGTGDDTRVELLMEAQDGAVGCDDLWALWTGTLEWLRTWVQMLPERRTEPAAALVARVTGRAAADPDAVALDDGERRITYGRLATWGEAARQLLERPGEVVGLLGTASPDFFACAYAVLHAGGTYVPLEAGQPDERLASMVAQARCTTVVRLPGVPAGRAAALDGPDAAPRLVDWAALVDEWPAAPAEPDTPPDTDSAAPAYIMFTSGSTGEPKGVMVPRPALYRLADWAVRELRLGPDTVVGQLANAAFDASAFEVWSGLYAGARIRLAPAGIRADPQRLAGWFAETGVEYAFVSTPIAELLARVPKPAGSRLDRISTGGDRLHALPEDVPFEVLNMYGPTETTVVATAGWVDPGGTGLPPIGRALPYGYTRVVTSDGALAAPGEQGELWVGGDGVATGYAHAPRQTAARFVADPHAEDGAVVYRTGDVVHLDSAGRLHYSGRRDRQFKLAGVRFELGEAEAVALRRPGVEQAVALTAGSAAGPRLHLFVTLAPGTAPDTTDEAIRAALPAQLRHLTIHHLDALPYNASGKVDQRRLTELAERGRGTAPAPGSTASADPAAAPAPAEPFFGGPGRSGALDLLWPALAPLSRGERLDLAHRLIGSVLGGTAAGEETR
;
A
#
# COMPACT_ATOMS: atom_id res chain seq x y z
N MET A 1 -25.82 -28.42 33.31
CA MET A 1 -25.73 -27.33 32.32
C MET A 1 -25.67 -26.02 33.08
N THR A 2 -24.47 -25.67 33.53
CA THR A 2 -24.14 -24.38 34.15
C THR A 2 -23.25 -23.68 33.13
N THR A 3 -23.85 -22.96 32.18
CA THR A 3 -23.11 -22.01 31.35
C THR A 3 -22.54 -20.97 32.29
N ASN A 4 -21.22 -20.86 32.27
CA ASN A 4 -20.40 -20.08 33.17
C ASN A 4 -20.82 -18.61 33.07
N THR A 5 -21.04 -17.93 34.20
CA THR A 5 -21.45 -16.50 34.22
C THR A 5 -20.47 -15.59 33.48
N ALA A 6 -19.20 -16.00 33.36
CA ALA A 6 -18.18 -15.32 32.55
C ALA A 6 -18.47 -15.38 31.05
N ASP A 7 -18.87 -16.55 30.52
CA ASP A 7 -19.16 -16.72 29.08
C ASP A 7 -20.34 -15.84 28.62
N ALA A 8 -21.34 -15.67 29.50
CA ALA A 8 -22.49 -14.80 29.22
C ALA A 8 -22.12 -13.31 29.16
N VAL A 9 -21.17 -12.87 30.00
CA VAL A 9 -20.66 -11.49 29.98
C VAL A 9 -19.82 -11.25 28.73
N VAL A 10 -18.93 -12.18 28.38
CA VAL A 10 -18.10 -12.03 27.18
C VAL A 10 -18.98 -11.97 25.92
N GLU A 11 -20.01 -12.81 25.82
CA GLU A 11 -20.91 -12.77 24.66
C GLU A 11 -21.70 -11.45 24.59
N SER A 12 -22.13 -10.92 25.73
CA SER A 12 -22.79 -9.60 25.76
C SER A 12 -21.86 -8.46 25.34
N LEU A 13 -20.58 -8.51 25.73
CA LEU A 13 -19.58 -7.54 25.28
C LEU A 13 -19.25 -7.71 23.79
N ALA A 14 -19.24 -8.95 23.30
CA ALA A 14 -19.03 -9.27 21.89
C ALA A 14 -20.17 -8.71 21.02
N ASP A 15 -21.41 -8.78 21.50
CA ASP A 15 -22.57 -8.20 20.81
C ASP A 15 -22.51 -6.67 20.74
N ASP A 16 -22.03 -6.01 21.82
CA ASP A 16 -21.80 -4.56 21.79
C ASP A 16 -20.74 -4.17 20.74
N VAL A 17 -19.66 -4.95 20.62
CA VAL A 17 -18.64 -4.78 19.57
C VAL A 17 -19.25 -4.98 18.18
N ARG A 18 -19.94 -6.09 17.95
CA ARG A 18 -20.55 -6.41 16.65
C ARG A 18 -21.54 -5.33 16.23
N GLN A 19 -22.35 -4.83 17.17
CA GLN A 19 -23.29 -3.75 16.88
C GLN A 19 -22.57 -2.43 16.57
N ALA A 20 -21.49 -2.09 17.28
CA ALA A 20 -20.71 -0.90 16.99
C ALA A 20 -20.05 -0.96 15.60
N LEU A 21 -19.66 -2.16 15.16
CA LEU A 21 -18.99 -2.39 13.87
C LEU A 21 -19.94 -2.76 12.73
N GLY A 22 -21.23 -2.96 12.99
CA GLY A 22 -22.19 -3.42 11.99
C GLY A 22 -21.98 -4.87 11.51
N LEU A 23 -21.32 -5.70 12.31
CA LEU A 23 -21.02 -7.10 12.00
C LEU A 23 -22.25 -8.00 12.18
N ALA A 24 -22.29 -9.12 11.45
CA ALA A 24 -23.39 -10.07 11.57
C ALA A 24 -23.35 -10.82 12.93
N PRO A 25 -24.49 -11.25 13.48
CA PRO A 25 -24.51 -12.07 14.69
C PRO A 25 -23.68 -13.35 14.51
N GLY A 26 -22.79 -13.63 15.46
CA GLY A 26 -21.91 -14.81 15.44
C GLY A 26 -20.63 -14.65 14.61
N GLU A 27 -20.38 -13.49 14.00
CA GLU A 27 -19.11 -13.20 13.33
C GLU A 27 -17.94 -13.24 14.35
N PRO A 28 -16.81 -13.89 14.01
CA PRO A 28 -15.69 -14.06 14.94
C PRO A 28 -14.98 -12.73 15.24
N LEU A 29 -14.58 -12.55 16.51
CA LEU A 29 -13.87 -11.36 17.02
C LEU A 29 -12.41 -11.69 17.36
N ASP A 30 -11.82 -12.68 16.72
CA ASP A 30 -10.48 -13.19 16.98
C ASP A 30 -9.35 -12.27 16.51
N THR A 31 -9.67 -11.25 15.70
CA THR A 31 -8.72 -10.24 15.18
C THR A 31 -8.82 -8.89 15.90
N SER A 32 -7.96 -7.93 15.53
CA SER A 32 -7.93 -6.61 16.15
C SER A 32 -9.18 -5.78 15.79
N PHE A 33 -9.56 -4.84 16.66
CA PHE A 33 -10.71 -3.96 16.44
C PHE A 33 -10.60 -3.19 15.11
N ALA A 34 -9.39 -2.74 14.77
CA ALA A 34 -9.10 -2.08 13.51
C ALA A 34 -9.16 -3.03 12.29
N ALA A 35 -8.73 -4.29 12.43
CA ALA A 35 -8.83 -5.29 11.36
C ALA A 35 -10.29 -5.63 10.99
N MET A 36 -11.21 -5.45 11.94
CA MET A 36 -12.65 -5.59 11.75
C MET A 36 -13.33 -4.29 11.27
N GLY A 37 -12.56 -3.26 10.92
CA GLY A 37 -13.08 -1.99 10.41
C GLY A 37 -13.39 -0.94 11.49
N GLY A 38 -13.07 -1.22 12.75
CA GLY A 38 -13.31 -0.31 13.86
C GLY A 38 -12.45 0.95 13.82
N SER A 39 -13.11 2.09 13.93
CA SER A 39 -12.48 3.41 14.01
C SER A 39 -12.27 3.86 15.46
N SER A 40 -11.47 4.91 15.67
CA SER A 40 -11.31 5.53 16.99
C SER A 40 -12.64 6.04 17.57
N LEU A 41 -13.59 6.40 16.70
CA LEU A 41 -14.93 6.79 17.09
C LEU A 41 -15.72 5.59 17.60
N ASP A 42 -15.72 4.48 16.87
CA ASP A 42 -16.43 3.27 17.27
C ASP A 42 -15.90 2.77 18.61
N ALA A 43 -14.57 2.84 18.80
CA ALA A 43 -13.94 2.55 20.07
C ALA A 43 -14.42 3.51 21.18
N ALA A 44 -14.41 4.83 20.94
CA ALA A 44 -14.86 5.82 21.93
C ALA A 44 -16.36 5.70 22.29
N GLN A 45 -17.21 5.38 21.32
CA GLN A 45 -18.64 5.13 21.57
C GLN A 45 -18.84 3.82 22.33
N LEU A 46 -18.08 2.79 21.95
CA LEU A 46 -18.13 1.48 22.59
C LEU A 46 -17.64 1.54 24.03
N THR A 47 -16.60 2.29 24.36
CA THR A 47 -16.15 2.45 25.76
C THR A 47 -17.20 3.13 26.62
N VAL A 48 -17.88 4.17 26.11
CA VAL A 48 -19.00 4.80 26.81
C VAL A 48 -20.14 3.81 27.06
N ARG A 49 -20.45 2.99 26.06
CA ARG A 49 -21.47 1.94 26.18
C ARG A 49 -21.07 0.86 27.18
N MET A 50 -19.84 0.36 27.12
CA MET A 50 -19.31 -0.65 28.04
C MET A 50 -19.27 -0.14 29.49
N ARG A 51 -18.92 1.12 29.71
CA ARG A 51 -19.01 1.76 31.02
C ARG A 51 -20.44 1.83 31.53
N ARG A 52 -21.39 2.29 30.71
CA ARG A 52 -22.80 2.46 31.12
C ARG A 52 -23.53 1.13 31.32
N ALA A 53 -23.38 0.19 30.39
CA ALA A 53 -24.12 -1.07 30.39
C ALA A 53 -23.47 -2.13 31.29
N HIS A 54 -22.14 -2.18 31.32
CA HIS A 54 -21.39 -3.26 31.98
C HIS A 54 -20.57 -2.79 33.18
N ARG A 55 -20.54 -1.49 33.49
CA ARG A 55 -19.69 -0.92 34.56
C ARG A 55 -18.22 -1.30 34.40
N LEU A 56 -17.76 -1.29 33.16
CA LEU A 56 -16.41 -1.65 32.77
C LEU A 56 -15.65 -0.41 32.35
N ASP A 57 -14.55 -0.11 33.03
CA ASP A 57 -13.64 0.93 32.59
C ASP A 57 -12.68 0.38 31.54
N VAL A 58 -12.89 0.83 30.30
CA VAL A 58 -12.09 0.49 29.13
C VAL A 58 -11.71 1.80 28.46
N ALA A 59 -10.43 2.02 28.23
CA ALA A 59 -9.97 3.15 27.44
C ALA A 59 -10.06 2.82 25.94
N ALA A 60 -10.38 3.82 25.11
CA ALA A 60 -10.58 3.59 23.67
C ALA A 60 -9.31 3.02 22.99
N HIS A 61 -8.14 3.39 23.49
CA HIS A 61 -6.87 2.85 23.01
C HIS A 61 -6.68 1.36 23.32
N GLU A 62 -7.31 0.80 24.36
CA GLU A 62 -7.23 -0.63 24.67
C GLU A 62 -7.93 -1.43 23.58
N LEU A 63 -9.12 -0.99 23.14
CA LEU A 63 -9.85 -1.58 22.02
C LEU A 63 -9.07 -1.47 20.71
N LEU A 64 -8.59 -0.26 20.37
CA LEU A 64 -7.88 0.00 19.11
C LEU A 64 -6.54 -0.75 18.99
N ASN A 65 -5.88 -1.01 20.12
CA ASN A 65 -4.58 -1.67 20.15
C ASN A 65 -4.65 -3.16 20.50
N ALA A 66 -5.83 -3.69 20.81
CA ALA A 66 -6.01 -5.12 21.06
C ALA A 66 -5.63 -5.91 19.81
N ALA A 67 -4.70 -6.87 19.94
CA ALA A 67 -4.35 -7.78 18.85
C ALA A 67 -5.51 -8.72 18.51
N SER A 68 -6.35 -9.03 19.49
CA SER A 68 -7.58 -9.81 19.38
C SER A 68 -8.63 -9.18 20.27
N VAL A 69 -9.78 -8.79 19.69
CA VAL A 69 -10.88 -8.25 20.49
C VAL A 69 -11.42 -9.33 21.42
N ARG A 70 -11.53 -10.58 20.96
CA ARG A 70 -11.98 -11.69 21.81
C ARG A 70 -11.12 -11.82 23.07
N HIS A 71 -9.80 -11.81 22.93
CA HIS A 71 -8.89 -11.88 24.08
C HIS A 71 -9.05 -10.68 25.03
N LEU A 72 -9.22 -9.47 24.48
CA LEU A 72 -9.51 -8.30 25.29
C LEU A 72 -10.84 -8.47 26.05
N LEU A 73 -11.88 -8.98 25.39
CA LEU A 73 -13.18 -9.18 26.04
C LEU A 73 -13.11 -10.26 27.14
N ASP A 74 -12.30 -11.30 26.96
CA ASP A 74 -12.01 -12.29 27.99
C ASP A 74 -11.33 -11.63 29.21
N ASP A 75 -10.28 -10.83 28.98
CA ASP A 75 -9.62 -10.07 30.05
C ASP A 75 -10.59 -9.09 30.76
N LEU A 76 -11.46 -8.43 29.99
CA LEU A 76 -12.46 -7.50 30.51
C LEU A 76 -13.55 -8.20 31.33
N ALA A 77 -13.90 -9.45 30.99
CA ALA A 77 -14.90 -10.19 31.75
C ALA A 77 -14.46 -10.40 33.21
N ASP A 78 -13.16 -10.59 33.43
CA ASP A 78 -12.53 -10.79 34.74
C ASP A 78 -12.16 -9.47 35.46
N ARG A 79 -12.24 -8.31 34.79
CA ARG A 79 -11.93 -7.01 35.42
C ARG A 79 -12.94 -6.63 36.50
N PRO A 80 -12.48 -5.97 37.59
CA PRO A 80 -13.37 -5.38 38.59
C PRO A 80 -14.34 -4.40 37.93
N ARG A 81 -15.62 -4.45 38.32
CA ARG A 81 -16.60 -3.45 37.88
C ARG A 81 -16.35 -2.15 38.59
N THR A 82 -16.30 -1.06 37.83
CA THR A 82 -16.13 0.29 38.40
C THR A 82 -17.45 0.80 38.95
N ASP A 83 -17.39 1.49 40.08
CA ASP A 83 -18.51 2.30 40.56
C ASP A 83 -18.46 3.63 39.80
N PRO A 84 -19.49 3.99 39.01
CA PRO A 84 -19.55 5.28 38.32
C PRO A 84 -19.38 6.50 39.25
N ALA A 85 -19.62 6.32 40.55
CA ALA A 85 -19.43 7.36 41.57
C ALA A 85 -18.01 7.42 42.17
N ALA A 86 -17.18 6.38 42.00
CA ALA A 86 -15.83 6.30 42.56
C ALA A 86 -14.83 7.09 41.70
N GLY A 87 -14.82 8.41 41.85
CA GLY A 87 -13.97 9.33 41.09
C GLY A 87 -14.59 10.71 40.89
N LEU A 88 -15.89 10.83 41.14
CA LEU A 88 -16.60 12.10 41.25
C LEU A 88 -16.22 12.75 42.59
N ALA A 89 -15.04 13.35 42.67
CA ALA A 89 -14.78 14.29 43.74
C ALA A 89 -15.74 15.47 43.58
N GLU A 90 -16.81 15.49 44.38
CA GLU A 90 -17.54 16.74 44.64
C GLU A 90 -16.54 17.69 45.30
N ALA A 91 -15.91 18.55 44.49
CA ALA A 91 -15.30 19.73 45.06
C ALA A 91 -16.44 20.55 45.66
N ALA A 92 -16.35 20.81 46.96
CA ALA A 92 -17.09 21.92 47.54
C ALA A 92 -16.84 23.15 46.65
N PRO A 93 -17.86 23.97 46.34
CA PRO A 93 -17.69 25.13 45.49
C PRO A 93 -16.70 26.08 46.16
N THR A 94 -15.43 25.97 45.82
CA THR A 94 -14.44 26.99 46.10
C THR A 94 -14.52 27.95 44.94
N ASP A 95 -14.53 29.25 45.22
CA ASP A 95 -14.50 30.32 44.20
C ASP A 95 -13.22 30.28 43.34
N ARG A 96 -12.31 29.31 43.60
CA ARG A 96 -10.97 29.19 43.07
C ARG A 96 -10.49 27.73 43.03
N ALA A 97 -9.79 27.34 41.97
CA ALA A 97 -9.14 26.03 41.78
C ALA A 97 -7.79 26.20 41.05
N PRO A 98 -6.82 25.27 41.19
CA PRO A 98 -5.57 25.33 40.45
C PRO A 98 -5.81 25.09 38.95
N LEU A 99 -4.91 25.56 38.08
CA LEU A 99 -4.92 25.16 36.67
C LEU A 99 -4.56 23.67 36.54
N THR A 100 -5.24 22.99 35.63
CA THR A 100 -4.83 21.65 35.20
C THR A 100 -3.49 21.68 34.47
N TRP A 101 -2.77 20.55 34.45
CA TRP A 101 -1.53 20.38 33.69
C TRP A 101 -1.68 20.82 32.21
N GLN A 102 -2.83 20.51 31.61
CA GLN A 102 -3.21 20.88 30.25
C GLN A 102 -3.33 22.40 30.06
N GLN A 103 -3.98 23.08 31.02
CA GLN A 103 -4.17 24.52 30.97
C GLN A 103 -2.85 25.30 31.15
N ARG A 104 -1.90 24.79 31.95
CA ARG A 104 -0.64 25.51 32.25
C ARG A 104 0.18 25.85 31.00
N VAL A 105 0.31 24.90 30.06
CA VAL A 105 1.07 25.11 28.81
C VAL A 105 0.39 26.16 27.94
N ILE A 106 -0.94 26.06 27.79
CA ILE A 106 -1.73 26.99 26.99
C ILE A 106 -1.69 28.39 27.59
N TRP A 107 -1.83 28.50 28.91
CA TRP A 107 -1.75 29.76 29.65
C TRP A 107 -0.39 30.42 29.43
N TYR A 108 0.71 29.68 29.61
CA TYR A 108 2.06 30.19 29.39
C TYR A 108 2.26 30.73 27.97
N GLN A 109 1.85 29.96 26.95
CA GLN A 109 1.98 30.41 25.56
C GLN A 109 1.11 31.63 25.24
N SER A 110 -0.08 31.71 25.83
CA SER A 110 -0.97 32.87 25.66
C SER A 110 -0.45 34.13 26.35
N LEU A 111 0.43 34.01 27.35
CA LEU A 111 1.13 35.15 27.95
C LEU A 111 2.31 35.64 27.10
N LEU A 112 2.96 34.75 26.35
CA LEU A 112 4.06 35.13 25.45
C LEU A 112 3.58 35.92 24.24
N ASP A 113 2.36 35.64 23.78
CA ASP A 113 1.73 36.31 22.64
C ASP A 113 0.24 36.58 22.91
N PRO A 114 -0.10 37.63 23.69
CA PRO A 114 -1.47 37.90 24.13
C PRO A 114 -2.45 38.26 23.00
N ASP A 115 -1.94 38.74 21.87
CA ASP A 115 -2.75 39.10 20.70
C ASP A 115 -2.98 37.91 19.75
N SER A 116 -2.42 36.74 20.09
CA SER A 116 -2.51 35.53 19.26
C SER A 116 -3.89 34.89 19.28
N SER A 117 -4.37 34.49 18.11
CA SER A 117 -5.53 33.61 17.96
C SER A 117 -5.19 32.11 18.03
N ARG A 118 -3.95 31.74 18.37
CA ARG A 118 -3.43 30.34 18.38
C ARG A 118 -4.28 29.37 19.20
N TYR A 119 -4.87 29.85 20.29
CA TYR A 119 -5.69 29.07 21.21
C TYR A 119 -7.15 29.53 21.26
N VAL A 120 -7.62 30.15 20.17
CA VAL A 120 -9.00 30.60 20.02
C VAL A 120 -9.74 29.67 19.07
N PHE A 121 -10.86 29.13 19.53
CA PHE A 121 -11.74 28.23 18.80
C PHE A 121 -12.97 28.98 18.28
N HIS A 122 -13.43 28.65 17.08
CA HIS A 122 -14.62 29.20 16.46
C HIS A 122 -15.59 28.12 15.99
N ALA A 123 -16.88 28.29 16.29
CA ALA A 123 -17.98 27.49 15.76
C ALA A 123 -19.06 28.39 15.13
N LEU A 124 -19.56 27.98 13.96
CA LEU A 124 -20.59 28.73 13.23
C LEU A 124 -21.92 28.00 13.28
N PHE A 125 -22.98 28.71 13.67
CA PHE A 125 -24.34 28.21 13.65
C PHE A 125 -25.09 28.95 12.55
N HIS A 126 -25.31 28.26 11.43
CA HIS A 126 -25.99 28.81 10.25
C HIS A 126 -27.49 28.65 10.41
N PHE A 127 -28.19 29.77 10.58
CA PHE A 127 -29.64 29.78 10.70
C PHE A 127 -30.30 30.02 9.35
N THR A 128 -31.39 29.29 9.10
CA THR A 128 -32.29 29.55 7.96
C THR A 128 -33.26 30.70 8.26
N GLU A 129 -33.49 31.00 9.54
CA GLU A 129 -34.33 32.09 10.02
C GLU A 129 -33.66 32.83 11.19
N VAL A 130 -33.79 34.16 11.26
CA VAL A 130 -33.09 34.94 12.29
C VAL A 130 -33.70 34.68 13.68
N PRO A 131 -32.94 34.09 14.64
CA PRO A 131 -33.45 33.86 15.99
C PRO A 131 -33.68 35.19 16.70
N ARG A 132 -34.68 35.23 17.61
CA ARG A 132 -34.91 36.42 18.44
C ARG A 132 -33.72 36.61 19.40
N PRO A 133 -32.98 37.73 19.34
CA PRO A 133 -31.77 37.91 20.15
C PRO A 133 -32.00 37.82 21.66
N ALA A 134 -33.19 38.23 22.15
CA ALA A 134 -33.53 38.14 23.57
C ALA A 134 -33.70 36.68 24.04
N THR A 135 -34.36 35.84 23.23
CA THR A 135 -34.54 34.42 23.52
C THR A 135 -33.21 33.68 23.45
N LEU A 136 -32.39 34.00 22.44
CA LEU A 136 -31.03 33.46 22.31
C LEU A 136 -30.16 33.83 23.52
N ARG A 137 -30.21 35.10 23.97
CA ARG A 137 -29.49 35.55 25.17
C ARG A 137 -29.93 34.79 26.42
N GLY A 138 -31.23 34.51 26.58
CA GLY A 138 -31.75 33.71 27.70
C GLY A 138 -31.20 32.29 27.73
N LEU A 139 -31.16 31.62 26.57
CA LEU A 139 -30.60 30.27 26.42
C LEU A 139 -29.11 30.24 26.74
N LEU A 140 -28.33 31.18 26.18
CA LEU A 140 -26.89 31.28 26.43
C LEU A 140 -26.58 31.55 27.92
N ARG A 141 -27.41 32.35 28.58
CA ARG A 141 -27.30 32.59 30.03
C ARG A 141 -27.52 31.31 30.83
N GLY A 142 -28.45 30.45 30.41
CA GLY A 142 -28.67 29.12 31.02
C GLY A 142 -27.42 28.25 30.95
N LEU A 143 -26.75 28.20 29.79
CA LEU A 143 -25.49 27.47 29.63
C LEU A 143 -24.39 27.97 30.58
N LEU A 144 -24.25 29.30 30.70
CA LEU A 144 -23.26 29.91 31.60
C LEU A 144 -23.52 29.59 33.08
N ARG A 145 -24.78 29.45 33.49
CA ARG A 145 -25.15 29.02 34.85
C ARG A 145 -24.84 27.55 35.09
N ARG A 146 -25.19 26.69 34.12
CA ARG A 146 -24.97 25.25 34.19
C ARG A 146 -23.50 24.87 34.16
N HIS A 147 -22.68 25.58 33.38
CA HIS A 147 -21.27 25.27 33.17
C HIS A 147 -20.37 26.37 33.73
N PRO A 148 -20.09 26.38 35.04
CA PRO A 148 -19.13 27.27 35.70
C PRO A 148 -17.79 27.49 34.98
N VAL A 149 -17.23 26.46 34.33
CA VAL A 149 -15.96 26.54 33.59
C VAL A 149 -15.98 27.62 32.50
N LEU A 150 -17.13 27.87 31.89
CA LEU A 150 -17.31 28.87 30.84
C LEU A 150 -17.12 30.31 31.36
N ARG A 151 -17.26 30.52 32.67
CA ARG A 151 -17.11 31.82 33.34
C ARG A 151 -15.74 32.00 33.98
N THR A 152 -14.82 31.07 33.76
CA THR A 152 -13.49 31.08 34.36
C THR A 152 -12.70 32.32 33.97
N ARG A 153 -12.03 32.90 34.96
CA ARG A 153 -10.99 33.93 34.80
C ARG A 153 -9.70 33.41 35.44
N LEU A 154 -8.55 33.80 34.90
CA LEU A 154 -7.26 33.37 35.44
C LEU A 154 -6.62 34.47 36.27
N VAL A 155 -6.37 34.19 37.54
CA VAL A 155 -5.64 35.08 38.44
C VAL A 155 -4.26 34.50 38.74
N PHE A 156 -3.28 35.36 38.93
CA PHE A 156 -1.94 34.96 39.34
C PHE A 156 -1.71 35.46 40.75
N ASP A 157 -1.46 34.55 41.68
CA ASP A 157 -1.39 34.82 43.11
C ASP A 157 -0.40 33.87 43.78
N ASP A 158 0.44 34.40 44.67
CA ASP A 158 1.58 33.70 45.31
C ASP A 158 2.51 32.93 44.34
N GLY A 159 2.69 33.42 43.12
CA GLY A 159 3.57 32.80 42.13
C GLY A 159 2.95 31.65 41.33
N GLU A 160 1.68 31.33 41.56
CA GLU A 160 0.95 30.26 40.87
C GLU A 160 -0.28 30.80 40.12
N PRO A 161 -0.64 30.25 38.94
CA PRO A 161 -1.88 30.58 38.27
C PRO A 161 -3.06 29.82 38.88
N TRP A 162 -4.19 30.50 39.01
CA TRP A 162 -5.43 29.94 39.53
C TRP A 162 -6.61 30.28 38.62
N GLN A 163 -7.53 29.35 38.50
CA GLN A 163 -8.82 29.56 37.86
C GLN A 163 -9.83 30.00 38.92
N VAL A 164 -10.49 31.14 38.67
CA VAL A 164 -11.49 31.75 39.54
C VAL A 164 -12.81 31.79 38.79
N VAL A 165 -13.88 31.37 39.46
CA VAL A 165 -15.23 31.40 38.92
C VAL A 165 -16.03 32.48 39.64
N PRO A 166 -16.52 33.52 38.94
CA PRO A 166 -17.42 34.52 39.53
C PRO A 166 -18.70 33.90 40.12
N ALA A 167 -19.41 34.63 40.98
CA ALA A 167 -20.68 34.18 41.55
C ALA A 167 -21.75 33.82 40.47
N ALA A 168 -22.76 33.03 40.85
CA ALA A 168 -23.74 32.44 39.92
C ALA A 168 -24.70 33.43 39.25
N ASP A 169 -24.75 34.69 39.68
CA ASP A 169 -25.59 35.74 39.11
C ASP A 169 -25.05 36.22 37.75
N VAL A 170 -25.25 35.41 36.70
CA VAL A 170 -24.82 35.74 35.34
C VAL A 170 -25.54 36.98 34.83
N THR A 171 -24.77 38.05 34.63
CA THR A 171 -25.24 39.35 34.13
C THR A 171 -25.37 39.39 32.60
N ASP A 172 -26.06 40.40 32.06
CA ASP A 172 -26.10 40.65 30.61
C ASP A 172 -24.72 40.98 30.03
N ALA A 173 -23.81 41.54 30.83
CA ALA A 173 -22.43 41.83 30.42
C ALA A 173 -21.59 40.55 30.27
N GLU A 174 -21.90 39.49 31.02
CA GLU A 174 -21.23 38.18 30.93
C GLU A 174 -21.81 37.32 29.80
N THR A 175 -23.05 37.60 29.39
CA THR A 175 -23.66 37.02 28.18
C THR A 175 -23.29 37.91 26.98
N ASP A 176 -22.01 37.89 26.59
CA ASP A 176 -21.38 38.69 25.52
C ASP A 176 -21.92 38.34 24.12
N LEU A 177 -23.23 38.55 23.91
CA LEU A 177 -23.95 38.39 22.65
C LEU A 177 -24.09 39.74 21.96
N THR A 178 -23.25 39.96 20.95
CA THR A 178 -23.29 41.14 20.07
C THR A 178 -24.10 40.82 18.80
N VAL A 179 -24.86 41.78 18.29
CA VAL A 179 -25.57 41.65 17.00
C VAL A 179 -24.91 42.60 16.01
N VAL A 180 -24.53 42.09 14.84
CA VAL A 180 -23.91 42.87 13.76
C VAL A 180 -24.68 42.64 12.46
N ASP A 181 -24.81 43.70 11.67
CA ASP A 181 -25.41 43.62 10.34
C ASP A 181 -24.28 43.65 9.29
N LEU A 182 -24.13 42.56 8.54
CA LEU A 182 -23.09 42.41 7.52
C LEU A 182 -23.70 42.52 6.11
N PRO A 183 -22.98 43.11 5.14
CA PRO A 183 -23.56 43.46 3.84
C PRO A 183 -23.77 42.26 2.90
N ASN A 184 -23.04 41.16 3.08
CA ASN A 184 -23.07 39.98 2.21
C ASN A 184 -22.99 38.69 3.03
N ALA A 185 -23.90 37.76 2.78
CA ALA A 185 -23.93 36.43 3.40
C ALA A 185 -23.03 35.40 2.70
N ASN A 186 -22.59 35.66 1.46
CA ASN A 186 -21.67 34.81 0.72
C ASN A 186 -20.23 35.29 0.92
N ILE A 187 -19.76 35.20 2.16
CA ILE A 187 -18.37 35.47 2.57
C ILE A 187 -17.78 34.19 3.14
N SER A 188 -16.45 34.05 3.10
CA SER A 188 -15.82 32.87 3.68
C SER A 188 -16.01 32.84 5.20
N PRO A 189 -16.01 31.67 5.86
CA PRO A 189 -16.03 31.57 7.31
C PRO A 189 -14.98 32.43 8.03
N GLU A 190 -13.77 32.53 7.48
CA GLU A 190 -12.67 33.35 8.04
C GLU A 190 -12.96 34.86 7.89
N GLU A 191 -13.57 35.25 6.77
CA GLU A 191 -13.99 36.63 6.53
C GLU A 191 -15.19 37.01 7.42
N LEU A 192 -16.12 36.08 7.68
CA LEU A 192 -17.21 36.27 8.63
C LEU A 192 -16.70 36.53 10.05
N VAL A 193 -15.75 35.72 10.53
CA VAL A 193 -15.14 35.89 11.86
C VAL A 193 -14.45 37.27 11.98
N ARG A 194 -13.67 37.67 10.96
CA ARG A 194 -13.03 38.99 10.90
C ARG A 194 -14.03 40.15 10.86
N LEU A 195 -14.97 40.13 9.92
CA LEU A 195 -15.93 41.24 9.73
C LEU A 195 -16.92 41.39 10.89
N SER A 196 -17.22 40.30 11.59
CA SER A 196 -18.05 40.33 12.79
C SER A 196 -17.30 40.81 14.04
N GLY A 197 -15.97 40.93 13.98
CA GLY A 197 -15.10 41.29 15.12
C GLY A 197 -14.98 40.17 16.16
N ALA A 198 -15.31 38.95 15.78
CA ALA A 198 -15.29 37.80 16.68
C ALA A 198 -13.86 37.30 17.00
N ASP A 199 -12.86 37.70 16.20
CA ASP A 199 -11.43 37.39 16.33
C ASP A 199 -10.65 38.29 17.31
N ARG A 200 -11.29 39.27 17.95
CA ARG A 200 -10.61 40.13 18.94
C ARG A 200 -9.88 39.29 20.02
N PRO A 201 -8.69 39.65 20.52
CA PRO A 201 -8.01 38.87 21.56
C PRO A 201 -8.81 38.74 22.86
N PHE A 202 -8.46 37.78 23.72
CA PHE A 202 -9.04 37.62 25.06
C PHE A 202 -8.06 38.11 26.13
N ASP A 203 -8.52 38.90 27.10
CA ASP A 203 -7.73 39.17 28.32
C ASP A 203 -8.00 38.07 29.35
N LEU A 204 -6.99 37.20 29.56
CA LEU A 204 -7.08 36.05 30.44
C LEU A 204 -7.40 36.41 31.90
N ARG A 205 -7.07 37.64 32.33
CA ARG A 205 -7.20 38.08 33.72
C ARG A 205 -8.60 38.55 34.06
N THR A 206 -9.27 39.18 33.10
CA THR A 206 -10.56 39.84 33.30
C THR A 206 -11.71 39.00 32.76
N GLY A 207 -11.48 38.18 31.74
CA GLY A 207 -12.51 37.38 31.06
C GLY A 207 -13.68 38.24 30.55
N PRO A 208 -14.80 37.62 30.13
CA PRO A 208 -15.00 36.19 29.92
C PRO A 208 -14.12 35.63 28.79
N LEU A 209 -13.77 34.34 28.84
CA LEU A 209 -12.94 33.65 27.83
C LEU A 209 -13.78 33.06 26.69
N LEU A 210 -14.98 33.58 26.49
CA LEU A 210 -15.91 33.23 25.43
C LEU A 210 -16.71 34.45 25.00
N ARG A 211 -17.29 34.38 23.81
CA ARG A 211 -18.22 35.37 23.28
C ARG A 211 -19.08 34.82 22.15
N TRP A 212 -20.16 35.54 21.85
CA TRP A 212 -21.05 35.23 20.75
C TRP A 212 -21.36 36.46 19.89
N VAL A 213 -21.31 36.30 18.57
CA VAL A 213 -21.70 37.35 17.63
C VAL A 213 -22.77 36.83 16.67
N LEU A 214 -23.97 37.41 16.72
CA LEU A 214 -25.03 37.13 15.76
C LEU A 214 -24.88 38.07 14.56
N ALA A 215 -24.33 37.56 13.47
CA ALA A 215 -24.26 38.26 12.19
C ALA A 215 -25.56 38.08 11.41
N ARG A 216 -26.21 39.18 11.04
CA ARG A 216 -27.43 39.18 10.21
C ARG A 216 -27.12 39.72 8.82
N PHE A 217 -27.88 39.24 7.85
CA PHE A 217 -27.70 39.60 6.45
C PHE A 217 -28.99 40.13 5.82
N PRO A 218 -28.89 40.96 4.75
CA PRO A 218 -30.06 41.54 4.08
C PRO A 218 -31.02 40.52 3.47
N ASP A 219 -30.55 39.30 3.18
CA ASP A 219 -31.35 38.22 2.59
C ASP A 219 -32.14 37.39 3.62
N GLY A 220 -32.13 37.81 4.89
CA GLY A 220 -32.87 37.15 5.97
C GLY A 220 -32.13 35.99 6.64
N ARG A 221 -30.90 35.68 6.20
CA ARG A 221 -30.04 34.71 6.89
C ARG A 221 -29.39 35.32 8.13
N ALA A 222 -29.00 34.46 9.06
CA ALA A 222 -28.14 34.84 10.18
C ALA A 222 -27.14 33.72 10.53
N VAL A 223 -25.98 34.11 11.04
CA VAL A 223 -24.98 33.19 11.57
C VAL A 223 -24.60 33.62 12.97
N LEU A 224 -24.71 32.72 13.95
CA LEU A 224 -24.11 32.93 15.27
C LEU A 224 -22.68 32.41 15.23
N VAL A 225 -21.73 33.32 15.45
CA VAL A 225 -20.30 33.01 15.63
C VAL A 225 -20.07 32.81 17.13
N HIS A 226 -19.80 31.58 17.54
CA HIS A 226 -19.31 31.27 18.87
C HIS A 226 -17.78 31.28 18.87
N THR A 227 -17.18 32.04 19.78
CA THR A 227 -15.73 32.12 19.94
C THR A 227 -15.37 31.85 21.39
N GLU A 228 -14.40 30.97 21.65
CA GLU A 228 -13.93 30.66 23.00
C GLU A 228 -12.42 30.37 23.03
N HIS A 229 -11.80 30.55 24.20
CA HIS A 229 -10.40 30.19 24.41
C HIS A 229 -10.27 28.72 24.82
N HIS A 230 -9.28 28.00 24.29
CA HIS A 230 -8.98 26.59 24.61
C HIS A 230 -8.64 26.33 26.10
N LEU A 231 -8.56 27.36 26.94
CA LEU A 231 -8.33 27.20 28.38
C LEU A 231 -9.56 26.68 29.12
N ILE A 232 -10.75 26.87 28.55
CA ILE A 232 -12.02 26.46 29.15
C ILE A 232 -12.69 25.32 28.38
N HIS A 233 -12.01 24.78 27.36
CA HIS A 233 -12.65 23.96 26.34
C HIS A 233 -11.72 22.99 25.60
N ASP A 234 -12.25 21.80 25.28
CA ASP A 234 -11.74 20.86 24.27
C ASP A 234 -12.83 20.35 23.31
N GLY A 235 -12.43 19.70 22.21
CA GLY A 235 -13.36 19.31 21.14
C GLY A 235 -14.54 18.43 21.60
N LYS A 236 -14.36 17.57 22.62
CA LYS A 236 -15.44 16.76 23.18
C LYS A 236 -16.36 17.58 24.09
N SER A 237 -15.80 18.53 24.82
CA SER A 237 -16.57 19.49 25.61
C SER A 237 -17.51 20.32 24.75
N PHE A 238 -17.20 20.59 23.47
CA PHE A 238 -18.15 21.22 22.55
C PHE A 238 -19.38 20.36 22.31
N VAL A 239 -19.18 19.06 22.07
CA VAL A 239 -20.28 18.12 21.84
C VAL A 239 -21.14 17.99 23.10
N ALA A 240 -20.52 17.96 24.28
CA ALA A 240 -21.22 17.97 25.56
C ALA A 240 -21.99 19.28 25.77
N LEU A 241 -21.39 20.43 25.43
CA LEU A 241 -22.03 21.74 25.49
C LEU A 241 -23.28 21.78 24.60
N LEU A 242 -23.20 21.30 23.36
CA LEU A 242 -24.34 21.21 22.44
C LEU A 242 -25.45 20.29 22.98
N ALA A 243 -25.09 19.16 23.60
CA ALA A 243 -26.07 18.24 24.19
C ALA A 243 -26.83 18.92 25.36
N SER A 244 -26.14 19.75 26.15
CA SER A 244 -26.73 20.46 27.28
C SER A 244 -27.66 21.61 26.91
N LEU A 245 -27.76 22.01 25.63
CA LEU A 245 -28.59 23.13 25.16
C LEU A 245 -30.09 22.98 25.49
N HIS A 246 -30.55 21.74 25.69
CA HIS A 246 -31.97 21.41 25.91
C HIS A 246 -32.25 20.86 27.31
N GLU A 247 -31.25 20.84 28.20
CA GLU A 247 -31.39 20.32 29.57
C GLU A 247 -31.87 21.42 30.51
N ASP A 248 -33.02 21.22 31.14
CA ASP A 248 -33.64 22.17 32.07
C ASP A 248 -33.18 21.94 33.52
N THR A 249 -31.85 21.94 33.73
CA THR A 249 -31.25 21.68 35.05
C THR A 249 -30.55 22.93 35.58
N GLU A 250 -31.00 23.43 36.73
CA GLU A 250 -30.42 24.61 37.40
C GLU A 250 -29.11 24.32 38.14
N THR A 251 -28.74 23.05 38.35
CA THR A 251 -27.54 22.68 39.12
C THR A 251 -26.26 22.91 38.31
N PRO A 252 -25.31 23.73 38.81
CA PRO A 252 -24.01 23.93 38.17
C PRO A 252 -23.17 22.65 38.19
N ASP A 253 -22.53 22.32 37.06
CA ASP A 253 -21.58 21.21 36.96
C ASP A 253 -20.17 21.67 37.38
N THR A 254 -19.77 21.31 38.60
CA THR A 254 -18.45 21.67 39.18
C THR A 254 -17.41 20.56 39.05
N ARG A 255 -17.73 19.43 38.38
CA ARG A 255 -16.86 18.24 38.29
C ARG A 255 -15.48 18.54 37.71
N TYR A 256 -15.37 19.53 36.81
CA TYR A 256 -14.08 19.94 36.23
C TYR A 256 -13.11 20.52 37.27
N PHE A 257 -13.60 21.27 38.25
CA PHE A 257 -12.75 21.84 39.30
C PHE A 257 -12.32 20.80 40.32
N GLY A 258 -13.17 19.81 40.60
CA GLY A 258 -12.78 18.62 41.35
C GLY A 258 -11.67 17.84 40.66
N TYR A 259 -11.77 17.68 39.33
CA TYR A 259 -10.70 17.10 38.52
C TYR A 259 -9.39 17.92 38.62
N ALA A 260 -9.47 19.24 38.48
CA ALA A 260 -8.30 20.11 38.56
C ALA A 260 -7.62 20.06 39.94
N ALA A 261 -8.40 20.06 41.03
CA ALA A 261 -7.90 19.98 42.39
C ALA A 261 -7.32 18.60 42.75
N ALA A 262 -7.78 17.54 42.10
CA ALA A 262 -7.33 16.17 42.34
C ALA A 262 -6.04 15.79 41.59
N GLN A 263 -5.53 16.64 40.69
CA GLN A 263 -4.29 16.35 39.96
C GLN A 263 -3.07 16.36 40.88
N THR A 264 -2.31 15.26 40.85
CA THR A 264 -1.02 15.13 41.54
C THR A 264 0.15 15.32 40.56
N PRO A 265 1.35 15.71 41.04
CA PRO A 265 2.56 15.70 40.22
C PRO A 265 2.82 14.32 39.61
N ALA A 266 3.38 14.30 38.40
CA ALA A 266 3.78 13.06 37.74
C ALA A 266 4.95 12.38 38.47
N ASP A 267 5.03 11.05 38.37
CA ASP A 267 6.18 10.29 38.89
C ASP A 267 7.47 10.76 38.19
N PRO A 268 8.47 11.27 38.94
CA PRO A 268 9.75 11.70 38.37
C PRO A 268 10.46 10.62 37.54
N ALA A 269 10.28 9.34 37.87
CA ALA A 269 10.87 8.25 37.11
C ALA A 269 10.25 8.11 35.71
N GLU A 270 8.92 8.24 35.61
CA GLU A 270 8.21 8.22 34.33
C GLU A 270 8.49 9.49 33.52
N VAL A 271 8.57 10.67 34.16
CA VAL A 271 8.97 11.91 33.48
C VAL A 271 10.35 11.76 32.84
N ARG A 272 11.34 11.26 33.60
CA ARG A 272 12.70 11.03 33.09
C ARG A 272 12.71 10.05 31.91
N LYS A 273 11.96 8.96 32.01
CA LYS A 273 11.86 7.94 30.95
C LYS A 273 11.30 8.52 29.65
N VAL A 274 10.22 9.31 29.71
CA VAL A 274 9.65 9.98 28.54
C VAL A 274 10.62 11.02 27.97
N ALA A 275 11.26 11.80 28.84
CA ALA A 275 12.24 12.82 28.46
C ALA A 275 13.48 12.22 27.78
N GLU A 276 14.09 11.18 28.34
CA GLU A 276 15.24 10.48 27.74
C GLU A 276 14.90 9.91 26.36
N ARG A 277 13.68 9.41 26.16
CA ARG A 277 13.22 8.92 24.86
C ARG A 277 13.08 10.07 23.87
N ALA A 278 12.39 11.14 24.26
CA ALA A 278 12.21 12.31 23.41
C ALA A 278 13.56 12.96 23.04
N ALA A 279 14.50 13.05 23.98
CA ALA A 279 15.83 13.62 23.78
C ALA A 279 16.65 12.87 22.71
N LYS A 280 16.46 11.55 22.54
CA LYS A 280 17.16 10.75 21.51
C LYS A 280 16.79 11.14 20.08
N ALA A 281 15.60 11.70 19.89
CA ALA A 281 15.08 12.14 18.59
C ALA A 281 14.86 13.67 18.55
N ALA A 282 15.24 14.38 19.61
CA ALA A 282 15.20 15.83 19.70
C ALA A 282 16.37 16.40 18.87
N GLY A 283 16.09 16.68 17.60
CA GLY A 283 16.94 17.40 16.65
C GLY A 283 16.10 18.40 15.86
N ARG A 284 16.71 19.15 14.92
CA ARG A 284 15.98 20.19 14.17
C ARG A 284 14.82 19.59 13.35
N ILE A 285 13.67 20.23 13.49
CA ILE A 285 12.43 20.12 12.71
C ILE A 285 12.07 21.57 12.34
N LEU A 286 12.67 22.13 11.29
CA LEU A 286 12.50 23.51 10.78
C LEU A 286 13.33 24.61 11.48
N ASP A 287 14.19 25.27 10.68
CA ASP A 287 15.24 26.25 11.05
C ASP A 287 14.76 27.62 11.57
N GLY A 288 13.44 27.84 11.64
CA GLY A 288 12.85 29.06 12.19
C GLY A 288 12.65 28.97 13.71
N GLY A 289 13.08 30.00 14.45
CA GLY A 289 12.48 30.27 15.75
C GLY A 289 10.97 30.48 15.58
N LEU A 290 10.17 30.32 16.64
CA LEU A 290 8.75 30.65 16.64
C LEU A 290 8.55 32.04 16.03
N ALA A 291 8.06 32.13 14.79
CA ALA A 291 7.80 33.40 14.14
C ALA A 291 6.66 34.08 14.91
N THR A 292 6.96 35.19 15.57
CA THR A 292 5.95 35.97 16.31
C THR A 292 5.24 36.99 15.42
N THR A 293 5.65 37.13 14.15
CA THR A 293 5.19 38.17 13.23
C THR A 293 5.19 37.67 11.78
N GLY A 294 4.27 36.77 11.44
CA GLY A 294 4.08 36.25 10.08
C GLY A 294 2.63 35.80 9.86
N ARG A 295 2.18 35.69 8.60
CA ARG A 295 0.89 35.08 8.29
C ARG A 295 1.11 33.59 8.09
N ASP A 296 0.56 32.79 8.99
CA ASP A 296 0.61 31.33 8.88
C ASP A 296 -0.01 30.86 7.55
N THR A 297 0.57 29.80 7.01
CA THR A 297 0.10 29.15 5.78
C THR A 297 -0.87 28.03 6.13
N PHE A 298 -2.02 28.01 5.46
CA PHE A 298 -3.05 27.00 5.67
C PHE A 298 -3.35 26.29 4.36
N LEU A 299 -3.15 24.98 4.33
CA LEU A 299 -3.44 24.13 3.18
C LEU A 299 -4.57 23.16 3.53
N ARG A 300 -5.55 23.06 2.63
CA ARG A 300 -6.70 22.15 2.74
C ARG A 300 -6.74 21.23 1.56
N LEU A 301 -6.66 19.93 1.82
CA LEU A 301 -6.40 18.93 0.80
C LEU A 301 -7.30 17.71 1.00
N PRO A 302 -8.27 17.47 0.11
CA PRO A 302 -9.11 16.28 0.19
C PRO A 302 -8.30 15.04 -0.19
N VAL A 303 -8.38 13.98 0.62
CA VAL A 303 -7.84 12.66 0.26
C VAL A 303 -8.79 12.02 -0.75
N PRO A 304 -8.33 11.65 -1.95
CA PRO A 304 -9.18 10.98 -2.94
C PRO A 304 -9.84 9.71 -2.36
N PRO A 305 -11.15 9.47 -2.60
CA PRO A 305 -11.83 8.30 -2.03
C PRO A 305 -11.19 6.96 -2.38
N ALA A 306 -10.62 6.83 -3.59
CA ALA A 306 -9.91 5.62 -4.00
C ALA A 306 -8.63 5.40 -3.16
N LEU A 307 -7.82 6.45 -2.97
CA LEU A 307 -6.63 6.40 -2.13
C LEU A 307 -6.99 6.08 -0.67
N LEU A 308 -8.03 6.73 -0.14
CA LEU A 308 -8.50 6.48 1.23
C LEU A 308 -8.94 5.03 1.45
N ARG A 309 -9.66 4.43 0.49
CA ARG A 309 -10.08 3.02 0.55
C ARG A 309 -8.88 2.08 0.62
N GLU A 310 -7.86 2.33 -0.20
CA GLU A 310 -6.66 1.51 -0.24
C GLU A 310 -5.80 1.70 1.03
N VAL A 311 -5.65 2.93 1.53
CA VAL A 311 -4.96 3.20 2.81
C VAL A 311 -5.69 2.52 3.98
N ARG A 312 -7.02 2.52 3.99
CA ARG A 312 -7.84 1.79 4.99
C ARG A 312 -7.62 0.29 4.90
N GLU A 313 -7.62 -0.26 3.70
CA GLU A 313 -7.36 -1.68 3.49
C GLU A 313 -5.94 -2.07 3.95
N GLY A 314 -4.95 -1.21 3.70
CA GLY A 314 -3.60 -1.38 4.22
C GLY A 314 -3.52 -1.31 5.74
N ALA A 315 -4.21 -0.34 6.35
CA ALA A 315 -4.31 -0.23 7.79
C ALA A 315 -4.94 -1.49 8.39
N ARG A 316 -6.03 -1.98 7.78
CA ARG A 316 -6.72 -3.22 8.16
C ARG A 316 -5.79 -4.45 8.07
N LYS A 317 -5.09 -4.63 6.95
CA LYS A 317 -4.12 -5.72 6.75
C LYS A 317 -2.95 -5.66 7.74
N ALA A 318 -2.45 -4.46 8.05
CA ALA A 318 -1.43 -4.24 9.06
C ALA A 318 -1.95 -4.30 10.52
N SER A 319 -3.26 -4.49 10.71
CA SER A 319 -3.94 -4.43 12.02
C SER A 319 -3.70 -3.11 12.77
N VAL A 320 -3.74 -1.98 12.07
CA VAL A 320 -3.61 -0.63 12.64
C VAL A 320 -4.80 0.25 12.27
N SER A 321 -5.03 1.32 13.03
CA SER A 321 -6.11 2.27 12.75
C SER A 321 -5.80 3.18 11.54
N LEU A 322 -6.83 3.76 10.93
CA LEU A 322 -6.65 4.81 9.91
C LEU A 322 -5.83 6.00 10.43
N PHE A 323 -6.03 6.37 11.71
CA PHE A 323 -5.21 7.40 12.37
C PHE A 323 -3.72 7.01 12.32
N THR A 324 -3.39 5.78 12.70
CA THR A 324 -2.01 5.28 12.64
C THR A 324 -1.45 5.35 11.23
N ALA A 325 -2.22 4.96 10.21
CA ALA A 325 -1.76 5.01 8.82
C ALA A 325 -1.45 6.43 8.34
N LEU A 326 -2.35 7.39 8.62
CA LEU A 326 -2.15 8.80 8.24
C LEU A 326 -1.00 9.43 9.04
N PHE A 327 -0.92 9.15 10.34
CA PHE A 327 0.17 9.60 11.22
C PHE A 327 1.52 9.02 10.76
N THR A 328 1.58 7.74 10.39
CA THR A 328 2.77 7.11 9.83
C THR A 328 3.18 7.80 8.55
N ALA A 329 2.27 8.00 7.60
CA ALA A 329 2.57 8.68 6.33
C ALA A 329 3.15 10.09 6.56
N PHE A 330 2.55 10.87 7.47
CA PHE A 330 3.05 12.18 7.85
C PHE A 330 4.44 12.10 8.50
N SER A 331 4.64 11.17 9.43
CA SER A 331 5.93 10.99 10.11
C SER A 331 7.08 10.66 9.16
N GLN A 332 6.82 9.82 8.15
CA GLN A 332 7.82 9.45 7.15
C GLN A 332 8.13 10.61 6.20
N ALA A 333 7.12 11.41 5.86
CA ALA A 333 7.29 12.60 5.04
C ALA A 333 8.11 13.69 5.76
N LEU A 334 7.78 13.94 7.04
CA LEU A 334 8.50 14.94 7.85
C LEU A 334 9.96 14.55 8.07
N THR A 335 10.22 13.30 8.47
CA THR A 335 11.60 12.81 8.66
C THR A 335 12.39 12.81 7.36
N GLN A 336 11.75 12.55 6.22
CA GLN A 336 12.36 12.69 4.90
C GLN A 336 12.65 14.15 4.53
N TYR A 337 11.72 15.06 4.78
CA TYR A 337 11.87 16.49 4.52
C TYR A 337 13.08 17.08 5.28
N GLU A 338 13.20 16.74 6.57
CA GLU A 338 14.30 17.20 7.43
C GLU A 338 15.63 16.45 7.18
N GLY A 339 15.60 15.33 6.44
CA GLY A 339 16.78 14.48 6.24
C GLY A 339 17.26 13.79 7.52
N VAL A 340 16.36 13.50 8.47
CA VAL A 340 16.68 12.88 9.77
C VAL A 340 16.16 11.44 9.87
N GLY A 341 16.83 10.62 10.69
CA GLY A 341 16.43 9.23 10.95
C GLY A 341 15.33 9.07 12.00
N ALA A 342 15.11 10.09 12.84
CA ALA A 342 14.07 10.10 13.86
C ALA A 342 13.62 11.53 14.17
N ALA A 343 12.38 11.68 14.64
CA ALA A 343 11.78 12.95 15.03
C ALA A 343 10.80 12.78 16.20
N VAL A 344 10.45 13.88 16.87
CA VAL A 344 9.42 13.91 17.90
C VAL A 344 8.18 14.63 17.38
N LEU A 345 7.07 13.90 17.32
CA LEU A 345 5.76 14.40 16.91
C LEU A 345 4.81 14.51 18.09
N GLY A 346 4.01 15.56 18.14
CA GLY A 346 2.91 15.70 19.08
C GLY A 346 1.69 14.92 18.61
N SER A 347 1.07 14.17 19.52
CA SER A 347 -0.27 13.62 19.32
C SER A 347 -1.20 14.11 20.42
N ALA A 348 -2.42 14.50 20.06
CA ALA A 348 -3.45 14.85 21.04
C ALA A 348 -4.04 13.56 21.65
N VAL A 349 -4.20 13.53 22.97
CA VAL A 349 -4.81 12.43 23.73
C VAL A 349 -5.87 12.98 24.67
N GLU A 350 -7.03 12.32 24.71
CA GLU A 350 -8.10 12.63 25.65
C GLU A 350 -7.77 12.01 27.03
N ASN A 351 -7.55 12.85 28.04
CA ASN A 351 -7.27 12.41 29.42
C ASN A 351 -8.46 12.63 30.35
N ARG A 352 -9.67 12.32 29.86
CA ARG A 352 -10.91 12.48 30.62
C ARG A 352 -11.10 11.29 31.57
N PRO A 353 -11.16 11.52 32.89
CA PRO A 353 -11.37 10.43 33.84
C PRO A 353 -12.81 9.87 33.74
N PRO A 354 -13.05 8.65 34.26
CA PRO A 354 -14.40 8.10 34.34
C PRO A 354 -15.36 9.03 35.13
N GLY A 355 -16.59 9.21 34.62
CA GLY A 355 -17.61 10.06 35.24
C GLY A 355 -17.63 11.50 34.74
N HIS A 356 -16.69 11.87 33.87
CA HIS A 356 -16.59 13.21 33.28
C HIS A 356 -17.03 13.24 31.81
N GLU A 357 -17.62 12.18 31.25
CA GLU A 357 -17.93 12.05 29.80
C GLU A 357 -18.70 13.26 29.20
N ASP A 358 -19.55 13.89 30.00
CA ASP A 358 -20.41 15.03 29.69
C ASP A 358 -19.97 16.35 30.35
N THR A 359 -18.87 16.35 31.11
CA THR A 359 -18.34 17.55 31.77
C THR A 359 -17.67 18.48 30.76
N VAL A 360 -17.97 19.77 30.79
CA VAL A 360 -17.27 20.76 29.97
C VAL A 360 -15.94 21.14 30.64
N GLY A 361 -14.84 21.18 29.88
CA GLY A 361 -13.54 21.64 30.36
C GLY A 361 -12.37 21.28 29.44
N MET A 362 -11.14 21.62 29.84
CA MET A 362 -9.93 21.27 29.08
C MET A 362 -9.30 19.98 29.62
N PHE A 363 -9.47 18.86 28.90
CA PHE A 363 -8.92 17.54 29.25
C PHE A 363 -7.88 17.02 28.26
N VAL A 364 -7.77 17.61 27.07
CA VAL A 364 -6.84 17.16 26.03
C VAL A 364 -5.39 17.50 26.41
N SER A 365 -4.52 16.50 26.36
CA SER A 365 -3.08 16.65 26.49
C SER A 365 -2.38 16.39 25.16
N THR A 366 -1.20 16.96 24.97
CA THR A 366 -0.29 16.59 23.88
C THR A 366 0.80 15.67 24.42
N VAL A 367 0.93 14.48 23.83
CA VAL A 367 2.01 13.53 24.18
C VAL A 367 3.10 13.54 23.10
N PRO A 368 4.39 13.49 23.48
CA PRO A 368 5.49 13.37 22.53
C PRO A 368 5.64 11.92 22.06
N VAL A 369 5.57 11.72 20.74
CA VAL A 369 5.71 10.44 20.05
C VAL A 369 7.02 10.44 19.29
N VAL A 370 7.92 9.52 19.64
CA VAL A 370 9.18 9.35 18.91
C VAL A 370 8.94 8.46 17.71
N VAL A 371 9.18 9.01 16.52
CA VAL A 371 9.04 8.32 15.24
C VAL A 371 10.40 8.13 14.60
N GLU A 372 10.59 6.97 13.97
CA GLU A 372 11.83 6.65 13.24
C GLU A 372 11.52 6.43 11.75
N ARG A 373 12.50 6.72 10.89
CA ARG A 373 12.50 6.41 9.47
C ARG A 373 13.64 5.45 9.17
N ARG A 374 13.29 4.31 8.59
CA ARG A 374 14.23 3.25 8.20
C ARG A 374 14.10 3.04 6.69
N PRO A 375 15.01 3.59 5.88
CA PRO A 375 14.97 3.38 4.43
C PRO A 375 14.94 1.88 4.09
N GLY A 376 14.06 1.49 3.16
CA GLY A 376 13.88 0.10 2.74
C GLY A 376 13.00 -0.77 3.67
N GLU A 377 12.55 -0.26 4.82
CA GLU A 377 11.57 -0.96 5.66
C GLU A 377 10.21 -1.06 4.96
N LEU A 378 9.51 -2.18 5.16
CA LEU A 378 8.16 -2.37 4.64
C LEU A 378 7.15 -1.40 5.25
N PRO A 379 6.17 -0.91 4.47
CA PRO A 379 4.99 -0.23 4.99
C PRO A 379 4.36 -0.89 6.20
N GLU A 380 4.16 -2.21 6.16
CA GLU A 380 3.56 -2.96 7.26
C GLU A 380 4.36 -2.85 8.55
N ALA A 381 5.68 -3.06 8.47
CA ALA A 381 6.57 -2.97 9.60
C ALA A 381 6.64 -1.54 10.15
N THR A 382 6.70 -0.54 9.27
CA THR A 382 6.66 0.88 9.64
C THR A 382 5.34 1.25 10.33
N LEU A 383 4.20 0.77 9.84
CA LEU A 383 2.88 0.96 10.46
C LEU A 383 2.82 0.31 11.86
N ARG A 384 3.25 -0.95 12.00
CA ARG A 384 3.26 -1.68 13.27
C ARG A 384 4.20 -1.03 14.30
N ARG A 385 5.38 -0.58 13.87
CA ARG A 385 6.34 0.16 14.70
C ARG A 385 5.76 1.49 15.16
N THR A 386 5.11 2.22 14.27
CA THR A 386 4.43 3.48 14.62
C THR A 386 3.29 3.26 15.60
N ARG A 387 2.48 2.19 15.44
CA ARG A 387 1.48 1.78 16.43
C ARG A 387 2.11 1.54 17.80
N GLY A 388 3.26 0.84 17.85
CA GLY A 388 4.01 0.64 19.09
C GLY A 388 4.42 1.95 19.77
N ALA A 389 4.96 2.89 18.99
CA ALA A 389 5.37 4.21 19.50
C ALA A 389 4.16 5.04 20.01
N LEU A 390 3.03 5.02 19.29
CA LEU A 390 1.80 5.67 19.71
C LEU A 390 1.25 5.07 21.01
N ARG A 391 1.24 3.74 21.13
CA ARG A 391 0.82 3.04 22.35
C ARG A 391 1.70 3.44 23.53
N GLU A 392 3.01 3.40 23.37
CA GLU A 392 3.95 3.74 24.43
C GLU A 392 3.83 5.20 24.87
N ALA A 393 3.49 6.11 23.96
CA ALA A 393 3.21 7.51 24.29
C ALA A 393 1.87 7.68 25.04
N MET A 394 0.85 6.89 24.69
CA MET A 394 -0.45 6.89 25.38
C MET A 394 -0.35 6.30 26.80
N ASP A 395 0.46 5.26 27.01
CA ASP A 395 0.69 4.67 28.33
C ASP A 395 1.31 5.70 29.32
N SER A 396 1.96 6.73 28.80
CA SER A 396 2.54 7.84 29.57
C SER A 396 1.71 9.14 29.47
N SER A 397 0.44 9.10 29.07
CA SER A 397 -0.37 10.32 28.84
C SER A 397 -0.64 11.16 30.09
N ALA A 398 -0.44 10.58 31.27
CA ALA A 398 -0.51 11.27 32.56
C ALA A 398 0.69 12.19 32.82
N VAL A 399 1.80 12.02 32.09
CA VAL A 399 3.00 12.87 32.23
C VAL A 399 2.75 14.20 31.51
N PRO A 400 2.82 15.36 32.20
CA PRO A 400 2.68 16.67 31.58
C PRO A 400 3.81 16.94 30.59
N LEU A 401 3.47 17.45 29.40
CA LEU A 401 4.47 17.85 28.40
C LEU A 401 5.46 18.89 28.93
N ALA A 402 5.00 19.80 29.81
CA ALA A 402 5.86 20.80 30.43
C ALA A 402 7.02 20.17 31.22
N ASP A 403 6.74 19.11 31.99
CA ASP A 403 7.74 18.41 32.80
C ASP A 403 8.75 17.68 31.90
N VAL A 404 8.28 17.13 30.77
CA VAL A 404 9.14 16.52 29.75
C VAL A 404 10.07 17.56 29.14
N VAL A 405 9.53 18.72 28.73
CA VAL A 405 10.32 19.82 28.15
C VAL A 405 11.38 20.31 29.14
N GLN A 406 11.02 20.46 30.41
CA GLN A 406 11.95 20.84 31.47
C GLN A 406 13.05 19.79 31.66
N ALA A 407 12.68 18.50 31.71
CA ALA A 407 13.62 17.40 31.93
C ALA A 407 14.60 17.18 30.75
N VAL A 408 14.20 17.51 29.51
CA VAL A 408 15.09 17.45 28.34
C VAL A 408 16.15 18.57 28.34
N GLY A 409 15.95 19.64 29.12
CA GLY A 409 16.97 20.68 29.35
C GLY A 409 16.77 22.00 28.60
N GLY A 410 15.55 22.39 28.25
CA GLY A 410 15.26 23.71 27.66
C GLY A 410 15.23 24.84 28.70
N THR A 411 16.39 25.33 29.14
CA THR A 411 16.49 26.44 30.13
C THR A 411 16.95 27.78 29.53
N ASP A 412 17.01 27.90 28.21
CA ASP A 412 17.78 28.98 27.57
C ASP A 412 17.00 30.29 27.38
N GLY A 413 15.68 30.31 27.67
CA GLY A 413 14.85 31.51 27.49
C GLY A 413 14.80 32.05 26.05
N ARG A 414 15.35 31.31 25.08
CA ARG A 414 15.25 31.51 23.63
C ARG A 414 14.48 30.31 23.09
N GLY A 415 13.43 30.54 22.31
CA GLY A 415 12.43 29.55 21.88
C GLY A 415 12.92 28.39 20.98
N ASP A 416 14.15 27.91 21.14
CA ASP A 416 14.76 26.83 20.34
C ASP A 416 14.64 25.44 21.00
N GLY A 417 14.24 25.33 22.28
CA GLY A 417 14.19 24.09 23.07
C GLY A 417 12.86 23.29 23.05
N ALA A 418 11.99 23.49 22.06
CA ALA A 418 10.71 22.80 21.99
C ALA A 418 10.88 21.31 21.62
N VAL A 419 10.54 20.41 22.56
CA VAL A 419 10.57 18.95 22.35
C VAL A 419 9.61 18.49 21.26
N VAL A 420 8.48 19.18 21.08
CA VAL A 420 7.49 18.93 20.02
C VAL A 420 7.44 20.14 19.10
N ARG A 421 7.81 19.95 17.83
CA ARG A 421 7.82 21.00 16.79
C ARG A 421 6.83 20.75 15.65
N ALA A 422 6.32 19.53 15.55
CA ALA A 422 5.22 19.19 14.65
C ALA A 422 4.19 18.34 15.39
N ALA A 423 2.91 18.52 15.08
CA ALA A 423 1.83 17.74 15.69
C ALA A 423 0.85 17.22 14.65
N PHE A 424 0.23 16.08 14.98
CA PHE A 424 -0.80 15.45 14.17
C PHE A 424 -1.99 15.09 15.04
N SER A 425 -3.19 15.39 14.54
CA SER A 425 -4.46 15.05 15.19
C SER A 425 -5.50 14.62 14.15
N MET A 426 -6.52 13.90 14.59
CA MET A 426 -7.63 13.50 13.71
C MET A 426 -8.96 13.80 14.41
N HIS A 427 -9.80 14.59 13.74
CA HIS A 427 -11.10 15.03 14.23
C HIS A 427 -12.21 14.54 13.30
N GLN A 428 -13.41 14.37 13.83
CA GLN A 428 -14.59 14.15 13.01
C GLN A 428 -15.33 15.46 12.83
N GLN A 429 -15.72 15.75 11.59
CA GLN A 429 -16.62 16.84 11.28
C GLN A 429 -18.00 16.52 11.86
N VAL A 430 -18.41 17.34 12.82
CA VAL A 430 -19.76 17.29 13.39
C VAL A 430 -20.60 18.31 12.65
N GLU A 431 -21.45 17.83 11.73
CA GLU A 431 -22.57 18.60 11.22
C GLU A 431 -23.83 18.12 11.93
N ARG A 432 -24.43 19.00 12.71
CA ARG A 432 -25.68 18.73 13.43
C ARG A 432 -26.65 19.86 13.21
N GLU A 433 -27.91 19.53 13.06
CA GLU A 433 -28.99 20.49 13.25
C GLU A 433 -29.31 20.58 14.74
N VAL A 434 -29.36 21.80 15.25
CA VAL A 434 -29.75 22.11 16.62
C VAL A 434 -30.86 23.15 16.60
N GLU A 435 -31.79 23.04 17.52
CA GLU A 435 -32.75 24.12 17.77
C GLU A 435 -32.16 25.10 18.78
N LEU A 436 -32.15 26.37 18.42
CA LEU A 436 -31.68 27.45 19.29
C LEU A 436 -32.71 28.57 19.26
N ALA A 437 -33.31 28.85 20.42
CA ALA A 437 -34.28 29.94 20.58
C ALA A 437 -35.47 29.87 19.61
N GLY A 438 -35.92 28.65 19.28
CA GLY A 438 -37.04 28.41 18.36
C GLY A 438 -36.71 28.59 16.88
N ALA A 439 -35.40 28.58 16.53
CA ALA A 439 -34.92 28.57 15.15
C ALA A 439 -33.96 27.38 14.96
N THR A 440 -34.04 26.72 13.80
CA THR A 440 -33.12 25.65 13.44
C THR A 440 -31.79 26.22 12.94
N ALA A 441 -30.69 25.70 13.48
CA ALA A 441 -29.34 26.06 13.07
C ALA A 441 -28.54 24.82 12.65
N ARG A 442 -27.86 24.89 11.51
CA ARG A 442 -26.83 23.91 11.15
C ARG A 442 -25.51 24.33 11.77
N VAL A 443 -24.98 23.49 12.65
CA VAL A 443 -23.67 23.71 13.29
C VAL A 443 -22.57 23.26 12.35
N GLN A 444 -21.63 24.15 12.09
CA GLN A 444 -20.37 23.87 11.41
C GLN A 444 -19.23 24.07 12.42
N LEU A 445 -18.65 22.95 12.89
CA LEU A 445 -17.45 22.97 13.72
C LEU A 445 -16.21 23.28 12.89
N GLY A 446 -15.23 23.95 13.52
CA GLY A 446 -13.83 23.87 13.12
C GLY A 446 -13.49 24.72 11.91
N VAL A 447 -13.66 26.04 12.06
CA VAL A 447 -13.36 26.93 10.94
C VAL A 447 -11.88 27.29 10.84
N PHE A 448 -11.18 27.56 11.93
CA PHE A 448 -9.78 28.00 11.87
C PHE A 448 -9.25 28.21 13.30
N ASN A 449 -8.03 27.80 13.61
CA ASN A 449 -7.25 28.57 14.59
C ASN A 449 -6.56 29.66 13.77
N GLY A 450 -6.74 30.94 14.09
CA GLY A 450 -6.09 32.02 13.34
C GLY A 450 -4.56 31.97 13.30
N ALA A 451 -3.95 31.06 14.08
CA ALA A 451 -2.54 30.74 14.06
C ALA A 451 -2.28 29.26 14.41
N ALA A 452 -1.19 28.69 13.88
CA ALA A 452 -0.73 27.34 14.11
C ALA A 452 -0.16 27.15 15.53
N LYS A 453 -0.53 26.04 16.18
CA LYS A 453 -0.11 25.69 17.55
C LYS A 453 1.36 25.28 17.66
N PHE A 454 1.89 24.72 16.59
CA PHE A 454 3.27 24.28 16.44
C PHE A 454 3.81 24.82 15.11
N PRO A 455 5.13 24.86 14.88
CA PRO A 455 5.70 25.19 13.58
C PRO A 455 5.00 24.51 12.40
N VAL A 456 4.63 23.22 12.57
CA VAL A 456 3.71 22.51 11.68
C VAL A 456 2.65 21.79 12.51
N ASN A 457 1.38 22.03 12.21
CA ASN A 457 0.26 21.30 12.79
C ASN A 457 -0.58 20.70 11.67
N VAL A 458 -0.97 19.43 11.86
CA VAL A 458 -1.77 18.71 10.89
C VAL A 458 -3.01 18.16 11.56
N VAL A 459 -4.16 18.40 10.94
CA VAL A 459 -5.46 17.90 11.38
C VAL A 459 -6.11 17.12 10.24
N ALA A 460 -6.32 15.83 10.43
CA ALA A 460 -7.15 15.02 9.54
C ALA A 460 -8.62 15.14 9.97
N VAL A 461 -9.47 15.70 9.12
CA VAL A 461 -10.90 15.86 9.36
C VAL A 461 -11.67 14.77 8.63
N THR A 462 -12.37 13.92 9.35
CA THR A 462 -13.22 12.86 8.79
C THR A 462 -14.67 13.31 8.69
N SER A 463 -15.37 13.00 7.59
CA SER A 463 -16.82 13.23 7.45
C SER A 463 -17.49 11.98 6.86
N GLY A 464 -18.78 11.75 7.15
CA GLY A 464 -19.48 10.53 6.74
C GLY A 464 -19.13 9.29 7.57
N THR A 465 -19.74 8.14 7.26
CA THR A 465 -19.58 6.87 7.99
C THR A 465 -19.38 5.71 7.02
N GLY A 466 -18.65 4.66 7.44
CA GLY A 466 -18.39 3.47 6.62
C GLY A 466 -17.68 3.79 5.30
N ASP A 467 -18.23 3.30 4.18
CA ASP A 467 -17.66 3.48 2.83
C ASP A 467 -17.78 4.92 2.30
N ASP A 468 -18.70 5.71 2.85
CA ASP A 468 -18.90 7.12 2.48
C ASP A 468 -17.96 8.08 3.23
N THR A 469 -17.08 7.56 4.10
CA THR A 469 -16.17 8.44 4.82
C THR A 469 -15.24 9.17 3.86
N ARG A 470 -15.10 10.48 4.07
CA ARG A 470 -14.13 11.34 3.42
C ARG A 470 -13.13 11.83 4.45
N VAL A 471 -11.90 12.06 4.01
CA VAL A 471 -10.84 12.66 4.83
C VAL A 471 -10.36 13.92 4.12
N GLU A 472 -10.37 15.04 4.85
CA GLU A 472 -9.72 16.28 4.45
C GLU A 472 -8.52 16.51 5.38
N LEU A 473 -7.35 16.77 4.81
CA LEU A 473 -6.14 17.09 5.56
C LEU A 473 -6.00 18.61 5.60
N LEU A 474 -5.93 19.17 6.81
CA LEU A 474 -5.63 20.57 7.08
C LEU A 474 -4.20 20.65 7.62
N MET A 475 -3.32 21.33 6.90
CA MET A 475 -1.97 21.66 7.38
C MET A 475 -1.92 23.15 7.72
N GLU A 476 -1.49 23.45 8.94
CA GLU A 476 -1.26 24.79 9.45
C GLU A 476 0.26 24.91 9.69
N ALA A 477 0.91 25.84 9.02
CA ALA A 477 2.36 26.04 9.13
C ALA A 477 2.68 27.49 9.48
N GLN A 478 3.58 27.69 10.43
CA GLN A 478 4.06 29.03 10.74
C GLN A 478 4.88 29.61 9.59
N ASP A 479 4.83 30.93 9.42
CA ASP A 479 5.56 31.61 8.35
C ASP A 479 7.07 31.30 8.42
N GLY A 480 7.64 30.93 7.27
CA GLY A 480 9.04 30.52 7.16
C GLY A 480 9.41 29.22 7.88
N ALA A 481 8.44 28.50 8.48
CA ALA A 481 8.72 27.23 9.13
C ALA A 481 9.05 26.17 8.08
N VAL A 482 8.18 25.92 7.10
CA VAL A 482 8.35 24.85 6.10
C VAL A 482 7.98 25.30 4.69
N GLY A 483 8.65 24.74 3.69
CA GLY A 483 8.14 24.71 2.31
C GLY A 483 6.92 23.81 2.25
N CYS A 484 5.73 24.37 2.47
CA CYS A 484 4.50 23.60 2.62
C CYS A 484 4.20 22.72 1.39
N ASP A 485 4.52 23.21 0.18
CA ASP A 485 4.37 22.46 -1.07
C ASP A 485 5.30 21.23 -1.13
N ASP A 486 6.54 21.36 -0.66
CA ASP A 486 7.53 20.27 -0.64
C ASP A 486 7.17 19.20 0.39
N LEU A 487 6.82 19.61 1.63
CA LEU A 487 6.36 18.67 2.66
C LEU A 487 5.06 17.98 2.24
N TRP A 488 4.17 18.70 1.55
CA TRP A 488 2.96 18.12 1.00
C TRP A 488 3.25 17.10 -0.12
N ALA A 489 4.16 17.40 -1.04
CA ALA A 489 4.57 16.46 -2.09
C ALA A 489 5.19 15.19 -1.49
N LEU A 490 5.98 15.31 -0.44
CA LEU A 490 6.53 14.16 0.28
C LEU A 490 5.44 13.33 0.96
N TRP A 491 4.46 13.98 1.57
CA TRP A 491 3.38 13.28 2.27
C TRP A 491 2.40 12.58 1.32
N THR A 492 2.06 13.21 0.20
CA THR A 492 1.32 12.52 -0.86
C THR A 492 2.11 11.34 -1.41
N GLY A 493 3.42 11.48 -1.57
CA GLY A 493 4.33 10.37 -1.90
C GLY A 493 4.29 9.21 -0.89
N THR A 494 4.26 9.49 0.42
CA THR A 494 4.19 8.42 1.44
C THR A 494 2.81 7.77 1.51
N LEU A 495 1.72 8.49 1.22
CA LEU A 495 0.39 7.89 1.08
C LEU A 495 0.31 6.97 -0.15
N GLU A 496 0.86 7.39 -1.29
CA GLU A 496 0.96 6.56 -2.49
C GLU A 496 1.90 5.36 -2.28
N TRP A 497 2.95 5.50 -1.48
CA TRP A 497 3.79 4.36 -1.08
C TRP A 497 3.03 3.31 -0.26
N LEU A 498 2.22 3.73 0.72
CA LEU A 498 1.34 2.82 1.47
C LEU A 498 0.36 2.13 0.53
N ARG A 499 -0.25 2.90 -0.37
CA ARG A 499 -1.19 2.41 -1.38
C ARG A 499 -0.56 1.33 -2.27
N THR A 500 0.62 1.59 -2.81
CA THR A 500 1.37 0.64 -3.64
C THR A 500 1.59 -0.68 -2.93
N TRP A 501 2.01 -0.64 -1.67
CA TRP A 501 2.17 -1.86 -0.90
C TRP A 501 0.85 -2.63 -0.78
N VAL A 502 -0.28 -1.96 -0.54
CA VAL A 502 -1.59 -2.62 -0.48
C VAL A 502 -1.95 -3.33 -1.78
N GLN A 503 -1.69 -2.68 -2.91
CA GLN A 503 -1.93 -3.24 -4.25
C GLN A 503 -1.00 -4.43 -4.56
N MET A 504 0.12 -4.54 -3.86
CA MET A 504 1.11 -5.61 -4.00
C MET A 504 0.90 -6.75 -3.00
N LEU A 505 0.00 -6.60 -2.03
CA LEU A 505 -0.30 -7.69 -1.11
C LEU A 505 -1.11 -8.77 -1.82
N PRO A 506 -0.83 -10.06 -1.55
CA PRO A 506 -1.63 -11.14 -2.11
C PRO A 506 -3.10 -10.98 -1.72
N GLU A 507 -4.00 -11.09 -2.70
CA GLU A 507 -5.39 -11.41 -2.41
C GLU A 507 -5.39 -12.85 -1.88
N ARG A 508 -5.48 -13.06 -0.56
CA ARG A 508 -5.49 -14.43 -0.03
C ARG A 508 -6.81 -15.12 -0.39
N ARG A 509 -6.85 -15.81 -1.55
CA ARG A 509 -7.83 -16.87 -1.78
C ARG A 509 -7.33 -18.15 -1.11
N THR A 510 -7.96 -18.52 0.00
CA THR A 510 -7.61 -19.69 0.81
C THR A 510 -8.21 -20.99 0.29
N GLU A 511 -9.13 -20.95 -0.68
CA GLU A 511 -9.76 -22.17 -1.18
C GLU A 511 -8.80 -22.96 -2.11
N PRO A 512 -8.64 -24.28 -1.87
CA PRO A 512 -7.87 -25.14 -2.75
C PRO A 512 -8.60 -25.32 -4.09
N ALA A 513 -7.85 -25.24 -5.20
CA ALA A 513 -8.40 -25.58 -6.51
C ALA A 513 -8.58 -27.10 -6.62
N ALA A 514 -9.71 -27.56 -7.18
CA ALA A 514 -9.93 -28.98 -7.43
C ALA A 514 -8.88 -29.53 -8.41
N ALA A 515 -8.54 -30.81 -8.30
CA ALA A 515 -7.61 -31.48 -9.22
C ALA A 515 -8.13 -31.42 -10.67
N LEU A 516 -7.22 -31.24 -11.65
CA LEU A 516 -7.56 -31.37 -13.06
C LEU A 516 -8.21 -32.73 -13.38
N VAL A 517 -7.68 -33.81 -12.81
CA VAL A 517 -8.22 -35.18 -12.98
C VAL A 517 -9.67 -35.26 -12.53
N ALA A 518 -10.00 -34.68 -11.36
CA ALA A 518 -11.36 -34.67 -10.83
C ALA A 518 -12.34 -33.91 -11.74
N ARG A 519 -11.91 -32.81 -12.37
CA ARG A 519 -12.72 -32.09 -13.36
C ARG A 519 -12.99 -32.92 -14.60
N VAL A 520 -11.95 -33.57 -15.13
CA VAL A 520 -12.05 -34.40 -16.34
C VAL A 520 -12.90 -35.64 -16.10
N THR A 521 -12.73 -36.35 -14.98
CA THR A 521 -13.55 -37.51 -14.63
C THR A 521 -15.00 -37.12 -14.33
N GLY A 522 -15.22 -35.98 -13.67
CA GLY A 522 -16.56 -35.42 -13.47
C GLY A 522 -17.27 -35.12 -14.80
N ARG A 523 -16.56 -34.54 -15.78
CA ARG A 523 -17.10 -34.32 -17.12
C ARG A 523 -17.37 -35.63 -17.84
N ALA A 524 -16.47 -36.60 -17.77
CA ALA A 524 -16.65 -37.92 -18.38
C ALA A 524 -17.84 -38.69 -17.80
N ALA A 525 -18.11 -38.54 -16.50
CA ALA A 525 -19.28 -39.14 -15.85
C ALA A 525 -20.60 -38.45 -16.27
N ALA A 526 -20.58 -37.14 -16.49
CA ALA A 526 -21.74 -36.38 -16.93
C ALA A 526 -22.06 -36.56 -18.42
N ASP A 527 -21.03 -36.58 -19.27
CA ASP A 527 -21.12 -36.74 -20.72
C ASP A 527 -19.85 -37.42 -21.27
N PRO A 528 -19.83 -38.77 -21.37
CA PRO A 528 -18.66 -39.51 -21.82
C PRO A 528 -18.36 -39.34 -23.32
N ASP A 529 -19.36 -38.95 -24.12
CA ASP A 529 -19.24 -38.79 -25.57
C ASP A 529 -18.80 -37.37 -25.97
N ALA A 530 -18.80 -36.42 -25.03
CA ALA A 530 -18.25 -35.10 -25.21
C ALA A 530 -16.79 -35.16 -25.72
N VAL A 531 -16.50 -34.38 -26.76
CA VAL A 531 -15.15 -34.33 -27.36
C VAL A 531 -14.23 -33.49 -26.48
N ALA A 532 -13.12 -34.07 -26.05
CA ALA A 532 -12.09 -33.40 -25.26
C ALA A 532 -10.98 -32.82 -26.15
N LEU A 533 -10.43 -33.62 -27.06
CA LEU A 533 -9.30 -33.24 -27.93
C LEU A 533 -9.57 -33.65 -29.38
N ASP A 534 -9.33 -32.76 -30.33
CA ASP A 534 -9.40 -33.11 -31.75
C ASP A 534 -8.60 -32.19 -32.68
N ASP A 535 -8.08 -32.76 -33.78
CA ASP A 535 -7.39 -32.04 -34.87
C ASP A 535 -8.17 -32.08 -36.20
N GLY A 536 -9.19 -32.94 -36.29
CA GLY A 536 -10.13 -33.05 -37.41
C GLY A 536 -10.08 -34.42 -38.06
N GLU A 537 -8.96 -35.12 -37.88
CA GLU A 537 -8.76 -36.50 -38.29
C GLU A 537 -8.88 -37.42 -37.07
N ARG A 538 -8.26 -37.03 -35.97
CA ARG A 538 -8.28 -37.73 -34.68
C ARG A 538 -9.19 -37.00 -33.70
N ARG A 539 -10.04 -37.76 -33.02
CA ARG A 539 -10.99 -37.29 -32.00
C ARG A 539 -10.90 -38.16 -30.76
N ILE A 540 -10.78 -37.54 -29.59
CA ILE A 540 -10.73 -38.18 -28.28
C ILE A 540 -11.83 -37.58 -27.41
N THR A 541 -12.66 -38.43 -26.82
CA THR A 541 -13.74 -38.01 -25.92
C THR A 541 -13.29 -37.98 -24.46
N TYR A 542 -14.04 -37.28 -23.61
CA TYR A 542 -13.85 -37.27 -22.16
C TYR A 542 -13.96 -38.67 -21.56
N GLY A 543 -14.91 -39.49 -22.04
CA GLY A 543 -15.04 -40.89 -21.65
C GLY A 543 -13.77 -41.69 -21.95
N ARG A 544 -13.14 -41.51 -23.12
CA ARG A 544 -11.87 -42.17 -23.43
C ARG A 544 -10.71 -41.62 -22.59
N LEU A 545 -10.63 -40.30 -22.43
CA LEU A 545 -9.60 -39.63 -21.62
C LEU A 545 -9.60 -40.15 -20.17
N ALA A 546 -10.77 -40.34 -19.57
CA ALA A 546 -10.94 -40.88 -18.21
C ALA A 546 -10.43 -42.32 -18.04
N THR A 547 -10.31 -43.10 -19.13
CA THR A 547 -9.77 -44.48 -19.05
C THR A 547 -8.25 -44.56 -19.05
N TRP A 548 -7.53 -43.48 -19.40
CA TRP A 548 -6.07 -43.54 -19.57
C TRP A 548 -5.25 -43.43 -18.29
N GLY A 549 -5.88 -43.15 -17.15
CA GLY A 549 -5.24 -43.21 -15.85
C GLY A 549 -4.55 -44.55 -15.56
N GLU A 550 -5.25 -45.65 -15.85
CA GLU A 550 -4.71 -46.99 -15.64
C GLU A 550 -3.66 -47.36 -16.70
N ALA A 551 -3.84 -46.93 -17.96
CA ALA A 551 -2.85 -47.10 -19.02
C ALA A 551 -1.51 -46.41 -18.65
N ALA A 552 -1.56 -45.23 -18.05
CA ALA A 552 -0.37 -44.55 -17.56
C ALA A 552 0.22 -45.11 -16.26
N ARG A 553 -0.56 -45.86 -15.47
CA ARG A 553 -0.02 -46.59 -14.31
C ARG A 553 0.90 -47.75 -14.73
N GLN A 554 0.84 -48.20 -15.99
CA GLN A 554 1.84 -49.09 -16.57
C GLN A 554 3.05 -48.33 -17.17
N LEU A 555 2.89 -47.03 -17.46
CA LEU A 555 3.98 -46.13 -17.87
C LEU A 555 4.88 -45.71 -16.71
N LEU A 556 4.34 -45.65 -15.49
CA LEU A 556 5.07 -45.31 -14.27
C LEU A 556 5.24 -46.57 -13.40
N GLU A 557 6.45 -46.89 -12.94
CA GLU A 557 6.60 -47.96 -11.94
C GLU A 557 6.16 -47.46 -10.55
N ARG A 558 6.27 -46.15 -10.30
CA ARG A 558 5.87 -45.46 -9.07
C ARG A 558 5.32 -44.06 -9.36
N PRO A 559 4.35 -43.56 -8.56
CA PRO A 559 3.96 -42.15 -8.60
C PRO A 559 5.16 -41.21 -8.40
N GLY A 560 5.14 -40.05 -9.05
CA GLY A 560 6.21 -39.05 -9.01
C GLY A 560 7.33 -39.24 -10.03
N GLU A 561 7.30 -40.31 -10.83
CA GLU A 561 8.23 -40.51 -11.94
C GLU A 561 8.09 -39.44 -13.04
N VAL A 562 9.20 -39.18 -13.74
CA VAL A 562 9.30 -38.17 -14.79
C VAL A 562 9.31 -38.86 -16.16
N VAL A 563 8.37 -38.48 -17.03
CA VAL A 563 8.16 -39.11 -18.34
C VAL A 563 8.38 -38.10 -19.46
N GLY A 564 9.36 -38.36 -20.32
CA GLY A 564 9.59 -37.59 -21.53
C GLY A 564 8.59 -37.94 -22.62
N LEU A 565 7.97 -36.95 -23.25
CA LEU A 565 7.01 -37.14 -24.36
C LEU A 565 7.66 -36.67 -25.66
N LEU A 566 8.16 -37.62 -26.44
CA LEU A 566 8.83 -37.33 -27.70
C LEU A 566 7.80 -37.23 -28.83
N GLY A 567 7.54 -36.01 -29.30
CA GLY A 567 6.48 -35.76 -30.28
C GLY A 567 6.34 -34.29 -30.70
N THR A 568 5.18 -34.01 -31.30
CA THR A 568 4.68 -32.66 -31.61
C THR A 568 3.27 -32.52 -31.04
N ALA A 569 2.71 -31.31 -31.03
CA ALA A 569 1.33 -31.10 -30.55
C ALA A 569 0.34 -31.92 -31.39
N SER A 570 -0.40 -32.80 -30.73
CA SER A 570 -1.43 -33.66 -31.33
C SER A 570 -2.44 -34.08 -30.26
N PRO A 571 -3.63 -34.60 -30.62
CA PRO A 571 -4.56 -35.13 -29.64
C PRO A 571 -3.93 -36.25 -28.80
N ASP A 572 -3.10 -37.11 -29.41
CA ASP A 572 -2.35 -38.17 -28.71
C ASP A 572 -1.25 -37.64 -27.78
N PHE A 573 -0.65 -36.47 -28.08
CA PHE A 573 0.31 -35.82 -27.18
C PHE A 573 -0.33 -35.41 -25.86
N PHE A 574 -1.42 -34.65 -25.95
CA PHE A 574 -2.08 -34.14 -24.74
C PHE A 574 -2.83 -35.25 -23.99
N ALA A 575 -3.31 -36.27 -24.71
CA ALA A 575 -3.78 -37.52 -24.12
C ALA A 575 -2.72 -38.20 -23.25
N CYS A 576 -1.52 -38.40 -23.79
CA CYS A 576 -0.42 -39.03 -23.08
C CYS A 576 0.02 -38.18 -21.87
N ALA A 577 0.12 -36.86 -22.03
CA ALA A 577 0.42 -35.94 -20.93
C ALA A 577 -0.63 -35.99 -19.82
N TYR A 578 -1.92 -36.01 -20.17
CA TYR A 578 -3.00 -36.19 -19.18
C TYR A 578 -2.89 -37.54 -18.47
N ALA A 579 -2.59 -38.61 -19.21
CA ALA A 579 -2.43 -39.94 -18.64
C ALA A 579 -1.30 -39.95 -17.59
N VAL A 580 -0.14 -39.36 -17.91
CA VAL A 580 0.97 -39.20 -16.96
C VAL A 580 0.54 -38.43 -15.71
N LEU A 581 -0.19 -37.31 -15.87
CA LEU A 581 -0.72 -36.53 -14.74
C LEU A 581 -1.72 -37.35 -13.89
N HIS A 582 -2.59 -38.11 -14.54
CA HIS A 582 -3.60 -38.95 -13.89
C HIS A 582 -2.95 -40.07 -13.06
N ALA A 583 -1.85 -40.64 -13.53
CA ALA A 583 -1.09 -41.65 -12.80
C ALA A 583 -0.14 -41.05 -11.73
N GLY A 584 -0.16 -39.72 -11.53
CA GLY A 584 0.67 -39.05 -10.54
C GLY A 584 2.12 -38.81 -10.98
N GLY A 585 2.43 -38.92 -12.27
CA GLY A 585 3.74 -38.63 -12.85
C GLY A 585 3.89 -37.17 -13.32
N THR A 586 5.11 -36.81 -13.70
CA THR A 586 5.48 -35.51 -14.26
C THR A 586 5.81 -35.68 -15.74
N TYR A 587 5.22 -34.88 -16.63
CA TYR A 587 5.57 -34.99 -18.06
C TYR A 587 6.63 -33.94 -18.47
N VAL A 588 7.45 -34.30 -19.46
CA VAL A 588 8.44 -33.41 -20.08
C VAL A 588 8.22 -33.40 -21.59
N PRO A 589 7.78 -32.28 -22.20
CA PRO A 589 7.63 -32.20 -23.64
C PRO A 589 9.01 -32.22 -24.32
N LEU A 590 9.23 -33.19 -25.21
CA LEU A 590 10.45 -33.36 -26.00
C LEU A 590 10.10 -33.19 -27.48
N GLU A 591 10.46 -32.05 -28.06
CA GLU A 591 10.11 -31.75 -29.46
C GLU A 591 10.96 -32.59 -30.43
N ALA A 592 10.28 -33.37 -31.29
CA ALA A 592 10.94 -34.30 -32.22
C ALA A 592 11.87 -33.61 -33.24
N GLY A 593 11.70 -32.31 -33.51
CA GLY A 593 12.57 -31.53 -34.38
C GLY A 593 13.90 -31.08 -33.76
N GLN A 594 14.10 -31.25 -32.44
CA GLN A 594 15.32 -30.84 -31.76
C GLN A 594 16.50 -31.81 -32.06
N PRO A 595 17.75 -31.33 -32.00
CA PRO A 595 18.93 -32.20 -32.13
C PRO A 595 18.98 -33.28 -31.04
N ASP A 596 19.51 -34.46 -31.38
CA ASP A 596 19.56 -35.62 -30.50
C ASP A 596 20.34 -35.33 -29.20
N GLU A 597 21.50 -34.68 -29.32
CA GLU A 597 22.32 -34.27 -28.17
C GLU A 597 21.54 -33.36 -27.20
N ARG A 598 20.70 -32.45 -27.73
CA ARG A 598 19.90 -31.54 -26.90
C ARG A 598 18.85 -32.30 -26.12
N LEU A 599 18.21 -33.29 -26.74
CA LEU A 599 17.19 -34.07 -26.06
C LEU A 599 17.77 -35.08 -25.08
N ALA A 600 18.90 -35.71 -25.39
CA ALA A 600 19.62 -36.54 -24.44
C ALA A 600 19.98 -35.70 -23.19
N SER A 601 20.46 -34.46 -23.39
CA SER A 601 20.73 -33.53 -22.30
C SER A 601 19.47 -33.18 -21.48
N MET A 602 18.34 -32.89 -22.13
CA MET A 602 17.07 -32.60 -21.43
C MET A 602 16.54 -33.82 -20.66
N VAL A 603 16.59 -35.01 -21.25
CA VAL A 603 16.20 -36.28 -20.63
C VAL A 603 17.03 -36.54 -19.38
N ALA A 604 18.36 -36.40 -19.47
CA ALA A 604 19.27 -36.58 -18.35
C ALA A 604 19.05 -35.53 -17.26
N GLN A 605 18.92 -34.26 -17.64
CA GLN A 605 18.72 -33.15 -16.70
C GLN A 605 17.38 -33.22 -15.97
N ALA A 606 16.31 -33.70 -16.63
CA ALA A 606 15.03 -33.94 -15.99
C ALA A 606 14.95 -35.30 -15.27
N ARG A 607 15.96 -36.16 -15.42
CA ARG A 607 15.98 -37.55 -14.94
C ARG A 607 14.74 -38.33 -15.36
N CYS A 608 14.39 -38.24 -16.63
CA CYS A 608 13.27 -39.02 -17.16
C CYS A 608 13.53 -40.51 -16.95
N THR A 609 12.59 -41.23 -16.33
CA THR A 609 12.66 -42.68 -16.16
C THR A 609 12.14 -43.42 -17.39
N THR A 610 11.18 -42.80 -18.08
CA THR A 610 10.55 -43.32 -19.29
C THR A 610 10.50 -42.22 -20.35
N VAL A 611 10.69 -42.58 -21.62
CA VAL A 611 10.41 -41.72 -22.77
C VAL A 611 9.37 -42.40 -23.65
N VAL A 612 8.24 -41.73 -23.83
CA VAL A 612 7.14 -42.18 -24.68
C VAL A 612 7.29 -41.56 -26.07
N ARG A 613 7.41 -42.42 -27.08
CA ARG A 613 7.37 -42.03 -28.49
C ARG A 613 5.92 -41.88 -28.91
N LEU A 614 5.58 -40.72 -29.48
CA LEU A 614 4.25 -40.47 -30.00
C LEU A 614 4.12 -40.77 -31.50
N PRO A 615 2.88 -40.92 -32.02
CA PRO A 615 2.64 -41.09 -33.45
C PRO A 615 3.30 -39.98 -34.28
N GLY A 616 3.83 -40.36 -35.44
CA GLY A 616 4.52 -39.45 -36.37
C GLY A 616 6.01 -39.24 -36.07
N VAL A 617 6.55 -39.79 -34.98
CA VAL A 617 8.00 -39.74 -34.69
C VAL A 617 8.72 -40.99 -35.24
N PRO A 618 9.80 -40.84 -36.04
CA PRO A 618 10.58 -41.97 -36.53
C PRO A 618 11.21 -42.82 -35.40
N ALA A 619 11.23 -44.15 -35.56
CA ALA A 619 11.76 -45.08 -34.55
C ALA A 619 13.23 -44.81 -34.17
N GLY A 620 14.07 -44.49 -35.15
CA GLY A 620 15.49 -44.20 -34.91
C GLY A 620 15.74 -42.98 -34.02
N ARG A 621 14.75 -42.09 -33.88
CA ARG A 621 14.88 -40.88 -33.05
C ARG A 621 14.81 -41.17 -31.56
N ALA A 622 14.01 -42.17 -31.16
CA ALA A 622 13.96 -42.59 -29.76
C ALA A 622 15.25 -43.35 -29.37
N ALA A 623 15.79 -44.16 -30.28
CA ALA A 623 17.02 -44.93 -30.07
C ALA A 623 18.27 -44.04 -29.87
N ALA A 624 18.27 -42.81 -30.39
CA ALA A 624 19.37 -41.86 -30.16
C ALA A 624 19.45 -41.36 -28.69
N LEU A 625 18.46 -41.68 -27.86
CA LEU A 625 18.42 -41.36 -26.43
C LEU A 625 18.96 -42.50 -25.54
N ASP A 626 19.27 -43.67 -26.12
CA ASP A 626 19.94 -44.79 -25.44
C ASP A 626 21.44 -44.48 -25.28
N GLY A 627 21.77 -43.72 -24.23
CA GLY A 627 23.14 -43.42 -23.83
C GLY A 627 23.74 -44.47 -22.87
N PRO A 628 25.07 -44.45 -22.64
CA PRO A 628 25.77 -45.42 -21.79
C PRO A 628 25.48 -45.31 -20.28
N ASP A 629 24.89 -44.22 -19.81
CA ASP A 629 24.49 -44.01 -18.41
C ASP A 629 22.95 -44.06 -18.26
N ALA A 630 22.45 -45.07 -17.54
CA ALA A 630 21.04 -45.23 -17.11
C ALA A 630 19.97 -44.71 -18.11
N ALA A 631 19.94 -45.30 -19.30
CA ALA A 631 18.98 -44.93 -20.35
C ALA A 631 17.52 -45.06 -19.88
N PRO A 632 16.63 -44.12 -20.27
CA PRO A 632 15.22 -44.20 -19.92
C PRO A 632 14.54 -45.38 -20.64
N ARG A 633 13.50 -45.94 -20.02
CA ARG A 633 12.65 -46.94 -20.69
C ARG A 633 11.96 -46.31 -21.90
N LEU A 634 12.20 -46.83 -23.10
CA LEU A 634 11.54 -46.38 -24.32
C LEU A 634 10.21 -47.12 -24.49
N VAL A 635 9.12 -46.37 -24.66
CA VAL A 635 7.76 -46.92 -24.84
C VAL A 635 7.09 -46.29 -26.06
N ASP A 636 6.34 -47.07 -26.81
CA ASP A 636 5.56 -46.58 -27.95
C ASP A 636 4.10 -46.34 -27.55
N TRP A 637 3.60 -45.12 -27.75
CA TRP A 637 2.24 -44.74 -27.35
C TRP A 637 1.17 -45.55 -28.08
N ALA A 638 1.36 -45.80 -29.37
CA ALA A 638 0.39 -46.54 -30.18
C ALA A 638 0.15 -47.97 -29.64
N ALA A 639 1.23 -48.65 -29.23
CA ALA A 639 1.15 -49.99 -28.67
C ALA A 639 0.36 -50.03 -27.34
N LEU A 640 0.41 -48.96 -26.54
CA LEU A 640 -0.32 -48.88 -25.28
C LEU A 640 -1.83 -48.64 -25.46
N VAL A 641 -2.22 -47.80 -26.42
CA VAL A 641 -3.62 -47.38 -26.58
C VAL A 641 -4.46 -48.36 -27.41
N ASP A 642 -3.84 -49.15 -28.29
CA ASP A 642 -4.52 -50.13 -29.14
C ASP A 642 -4.87 -51.44 -28.39
N GLU A 643 -4.14 -51.78 -27.33
CA GLU A 643 -4.32 -53.03 -26.55
C GLU A 643 -5.25 -52.88 -25.33
N TRP A 644 -5.76 -51.67 -25.03
CA TRP A 644 -6.41 -51.38 -23.74
C TRP A 644 -7.94 -51.60 -23.70
N PRO A 645 -8.49 -52.40 -22.76
CA PRO A 645 -9.93 -52.68 -22.64
C PRO A 645 -10.77 -51.50 -22.11
N ALA A 646 -12.10 -51.65 -22.10
CA ALA A 646 -13.04 -50.66 -21.56
C ALA A 646 -12.82 -50.40 -20.05
N ALA A 647 -13.35 -49.26 -19.57
CA ALA A 647 -13.12 -48.68 -18.24
C ALA A 647 -13.17 -49.69 -17.07
N PRO A 648 -12.34 -49.50 -16.01
CA PRO A 648 -12.39 -50.32 -14.81
C PRO A 648 -13.74 -50.19 -14.07
N ALA A 649 -14.08 -51.22 -13.27
CA ALA A 649 -15.37 -51.34 -12.59
C ALA A 649 -15.59 -50.35 -11.43
N GLU A 650 -14.52 -49.77 -10.87
CA GLU A 650 -14.59 -48.77 -9.80
C GLU A 650 -13.74 -47.53 -10.16
N PRO A 651 -14.24 -46.30 -9.89
CA PRO A 651 -13.48 -45.08 -10.10
C PRO A 651 -12.33 -44.99 -9.09
N ASP A 652 -11.12 -44.76 -9.61
CA ASP A 652 -9.90 -44.71 -8.82
C ASP A 652 -9.84 -43.45 -7.95
N THR A 653 -9.17 -43.53 -6.80
CA THR A 653 -8.95 -42.34 -5.98
C THR A 653 -7.93 -41.44 -6.69
N PRO A 654 -8.25 -40.16 -6.99
CA PRO A 654 -7.30 -39.28 -7.66
C PRO A 654 -6.01 -39.15 -6.83
N PRO A 655 -4.83 -39.03 -7.46
CA PRO A 655 -3.59 -38.77 -6.73
C PRO A 655 -3.71 -37.49 -5.89
N ASP A 656 -2.98 -37.47 -4.77
CA ASP A 656 -3.00 -36.39 -3.78
C ASP A 656 -2.80 -35.01 -4.44
N THR A 657 -3.82 -34.16 -4.30
CA THR A 657 -3.88 -32.81 -4.87
C THR A 657 -2.87 -31.86 -4.25
N ASP A 658 -2.38 -32.18 -3.04
CA ASP A 658 -1.44 -31.35 -2.28
C ASP A 658 0.03 -31.78 -2.50
N SER A 659 0.28 -32.70 -3.43
CA SER A 659 1.64 -33.12 -3.75
C SER A 659 2.45 -31.95 -4.34
N ALA A 660 3.57 -31.62 -3.68
CA ALA A 660 4.57 -30.67 -4.18
C ALA A 660 5.33 -31.18 -5.43
N ALA A 661 5.05 -32.40 -5.90
CA ALA A 661 5.65 -32.93 -7.11
C ALA A 661 5.16 -32.14 -8.35
N PRO A 662 6.04 -31.93 -9.36
CA PRO A 662 5.68 -31.13 -10.51
C PRO A 662 4.57 -31.77 -11.36
N ALA A 663 3.73 -30.94 -11.98
CA ALA A 663 2.86 -31.37 -13.09
C ALA A 663 3.71 -31.61 -14.35
N TYR A 664 4.62 -30.69 -14.64
CA TYR A 664 5.49 -30.77 -15.80
C TYR A 664 6.84 -30.10 -15.55
N ILE A 665 7.81 -30.47 -16.40
CA ILE A 665 9.10 -29.77 -16.50
C ILE A 665 9.19 -29.15 -17.88
N MET A 666 9.19 -27.81 -17.95
CA MET A 666 9.29 -27.09 -19.22
C MET A 666 10.70 -26.54 -19.40
N PHE A 667 11.35 -26.85 -20.51
CA PHE A 667 12.71 -26.39 -20.77
C PHE A 667 12.75 -25.02 -21.43
N THR A 668 13.54 -24.10 -20.86
CA THR A 668 13.80 -22.77 -21.42
C THR A 668 15.28 -22.61 -21.81
N SER A 669 15.60 -21.62 -22.65
CA SER A 669 16.99 -21.23 -22.93
C SER A 669 17.69 -20.70 -21.67
N GLY A 670 18.91 -21.14 -21.37
CA GLY A 670 19.67 -20.67 -20.23
C GLY A 670 20.79 -19.69 -20.58
N SER A 671 21.01 -18.70 -19.73
CA SER A 671 22.11 -17.70 -19.80
C SER A 671 23.53 -18.29 -19.94
N THR A 672 23.72 -19.56 -19.58
CA THR A 672 25.00 -20.29 -19.70
C THR A 672 25.12 -21.11 -20.99
N GLY A 673 24.10 -21.08 -21.87
CA GLY A 673 24.03 -21.89 -23.08
C GLY A 673 23.60 -23.35 -22.85
N GLU A 674 23.13 -23.69 -21.64
CA GLU A 674 22.50 -24.98 -21.33
C GLU A 674 21.00 -24.79 -21.04
N PRO A 675 20.13 -25.71 -21.51
CA PRO A 675 18.70 -25.63 -21.26
C PRO A 675 18.40 -25.74 -19.75
N LYS A 676 17.33 -25.08 -19.29
CA LYS A 676 16.90 -25.08 -17.88
C LYS A 676 15.50 -25.64 -17.78
N GLY A 677 15.34 -26.79 -17.13
CA GLY A 677 14.03 -27.40 -16.90
C GLY A 677 13.33 -26.73 -15.73
N VAL A 678 12.25 -25.98 -15.96
CA VAL A 678 11.46 -25.34 -14.90
C VAL A 678 10.44 -26.35 -14.36
N MET A 679 10.48 -26.62 -13.06
CA MET A 679 9.59 -27.57 -12.39
C MET A 679 8.34 -26.86 -11.87
N VAL A 680 7.19 -27.06 -12.52
CA VAL A 680 5.93 -26.40 -12.15
C VAL A 680 5.10 -27.31 -11.24
N PRO A 681 4.75 -26.90 -9.99
CA PRO A 681 3.91 -27.68 -9.08
C PRO A 681 2.51 -27.96 -9.64
N ARG A 682 1.91 -29.10 -9.28
CA ARG A 682 0.50 -29.39 -9.61
C ARG A 682 -0.49 -28.35 -9.06
N PRO A 683 -0.38 -27.92 -7.78
CA PRO A 683 -1.29 -26.90 -7.26
C PRO A 683 -1.23 -25.59 -8.05
N ALA A 684 -0.04 -25.16 -8.48
CA ALA A 684 0.14 -23.96 -9.30
C ALA A 684 -0.61 -24.06 -10.63
N LEU A 685 -0.51 -25.20 -11.32
CA LEU A 685 -1.25 -25.45 -12.55
C LEU A 685 -2.77 -25.44 -12.34
N TYR A 686 -3.27 -26.07 -11.27
CA TYR A 686 -4.71 -26.15 -11.01
C TYR A 686 -5.31 -24.79 -10.64
N ARG A 687 -4.58 -23.97 -9.88
CA ARG A 687 -4.98 -22.59 -9.58
C ARG A 687 -5.00 -21.72 -10.84
N LEU A 688 -4.00 -21.86 -11.72
CA LEU A 688 -3.99 -21.20 -13.03
C LEU A 688 -5.20 -21.58 -13.87
N ALA A 689 -5.50 -22.88 -13.96
CA ALA A 689 -6.65 -23.37 -14.72
C ALA A 689 -7.98 -22.86 -14.13
N ASP A 690 -8.17 -22.91 -12.82
CA ASP A 690 -9.38 -22.40 -12.14
C ASP A 690 -9.55 -20.88 -12.34
N TRP A 691 -8.46 -20.11 -12.25
CA TRP A 691 -8.49 -18.68 -12.58
C TRP A 691 -8.89 -18.45 -14.04
N ALA A 692 -8.26 -19.17 -14.98
CA ALA A 692 -8.52 -19.05 -16.40
C ALA A 692 -9.99 -19.34 -16.75
N VAL A 693 -10.58 -20.38 -16.15
CA VAL A 693 -12.00 -20.70 -16.34
C VAL A 693 -12.91 -19.52 -15.99
N ARG A 694 -12.64 -18.86 -14.86
CA ARG A 694 -13.44 -17.72 -14.38
C ARG A 694 -13.20 -16.47 -15.22
N GLU A 695 -11.92 -16.12 -15.43
CA GLU A 695 -11.52 -14.90 -16.11
C GLU A 695 -11.94 -14.91 -17.58
N LEU A 696 -11.69 -16.03 -18.27
CA LEU A 696 -11.98 -16.18 -19.70
C LEU A 696 -13.38 -16.72 -19.99
N ARG A 697 -14.18 -16.96 -18.95
CA ARG A 697 -15.55 -17.48 -19.04
C ARG A 697 -15.62 -18.79 -19.84
N LEU A 698 -14.69 -19.70 -19.57
CA LEU A 698 -14.66 -21.02 -20.23
C LEU A 698 -15.72 -21.93 -19.62
N GLY A 699 -16.36 -22.73 -20.46
CA GLY A 699 -17.34 -23.72 -20.01
C GLY A 699 -17.36 -24.97 -20.89
N PRO A 700 -18.25 -25.94 -20.57
CA PRO A 700 -18.29 -27.23 -21.24
C PRO A 700 -18.65 -27.18 -22.73
N ASP A 701 -19.28 -26.10 -23.17
CA ASP A 701 -19.69 -25.87 -24.57
C ASP A 701 -18.66 -25.03 -25.35
N THR A 702 -17.65 -24.48 -24.69
CA THR A 702 -16.63 -23.65 -25.32
C THR A 702 -15.72 -24.50 -26.20
N VAL A 703 -15.33 -23.95 -27.35
CA VAL A 703 -14.28 -24.52 -28.21
C VAL A 703 -13.01 -23.67 -28.06
N VAL A 704 -11.98 -24.27 -27.48
CA VAL A 704 -10.67 -23.64 -27.22
C VAL A 704 -9.68 -24.03 -28.33
N GLY A 705 -9.06 -23.04 -28.97
CA GLY A 705 -8.01 -23.25 -29.95
C GLY A 705 -6.65 -23.52 -29.30
N GLN A 706 -5.99 -24.59 -29.72
CA GLN A 706 -4.61 -24.92 -29.31
C GLN A 706 -3.64 -24.51 -30.44
N LEU A 707 -2.80 -23.51 -30.17
CA LEU A 707 -1.89 -22.89 -31.15
C LEU A 707 -0.42 -22.98 -30.74
N ALA A 708 -0.15 -22.95 -29.44
CA ALA A 708 1.20 -22.96 -28.91
C ALA A 708 1.95 -24.26 -29.24
N ASN A 709 3.28 -24.20 -29.23
CA ASN A 709 4.08 -25.43 -29.32
C ASN A 709 3.91 -26.23 -28.02
N ALA A 710 3.78 -27.56 -28.11
CA ALA A 710 3.71 -28.45 -26.95
C ALA A 710 4.92 -28.35 -26.00
N ALA A 711 6.08 -27.94 -26.52
CA ALA A 711 7.29 -27.66 -25.74
C ALA A 711 7.36 -26.22 -25.19
N PHE A 712 6.25 -25.49 -25.20
CA PHE A 712 6.12 -24.16 -24.61
C PHE A 712 4.98 -24.17 -23.59
N ASP A 713 5.16 -23.47 -22.48
CA ASP A 713 4.25 -23.45 -21.35
C ASP A 713 2.87 -22.85 -21.67
N ALA A 714 2.76 -21.97 -22.67
CA ALA A 714 1.47 -21.51 -23.17
C ALA A 714 0.56 -22.66 -23.65
N SER A 715 1.12 -23.77 -24.15
CA SER A 715 0.31 -24.94 -24.53
C SER A 715 -0.32 -25.62 -23.33
N ALA A 716 0.38 -25.62 -22.18
CA ALA A 716 -0.17 -26.12 -20.92
C ALA A 716 -1.36 -25.25 -20.48
N PHE A 717 -1.25 -23.92 -20.63
CA PHE A 717 -2.36 -23.03 -20.35
C PHE A 717 -3.58 -23.25 -21.27
N GLU A 718 -3.37 -23.34 -22.59
CA GLU A 718 -4.43 -23.59 -23.57
C GLU A 718 -5.20 -24.88 -23.27
N VAL A 719 -4.48 -25.99 -23.10
CA VAL A 719 -5.08 -27.32 -22.99
C VAL A 719 -5.63 -27.57 -21.61
N TRP A 720 -4.86 -27.30 -20.56
CA TRP A 720 -5.29 -27.65 -19.20
C TRP A 720 -6.42 -26.76 -18.71
N SER A 721 -6.44 -25.47 -19.05
CA SER A 721 -7.56 -24.58 -18.68
C SER A 721 -8.86 -25.00 -19.38
N GLY A 722 -8.80 -25.34 -20.66
CA GLY A 722 -9.99 -25.81 -21.39
C GLY A 722 -10.48 -27.17 -20.90
N LEU A 723 -9.58 -28.14 -20.68
CA LEU A 723 -9.98 -29.43 -20.14
C LEU A 723 -10.54 -29.32 -18.71
N TYR A 724 -9.99 -28.41 -17.89
CA TYR A 724 -10.49 -28.09 -16.55
C TYR A 724 -11.92 -27.52 -16.59
N ALA A 725 -12.26 -26.75 -17.63
CA ALA A 725 -13.60 -26.22 -17.87
C ALA A 725 -14.61 -27.25 -18.39
N GLY A 726 -14.15 -28.43 -18.83
CA GLY A 726 -14.97 -29.40 -19.55
C GLY A 726 -15.13 -29.10 -21.05
N ALA A 727 -14.32 -28.17 -21.59
CA ALA A 727 -14.39 -27.64 -22.96
C ALA A 727 -13.76 -28.58 -24.00
N ARG A 728 -14.04 -28.32 -25.28
CA ARG A 728 -13.40 -29.00 -26.41
C ARG A 728 -12.12 -28.27 -26.82
N ILE A 729 -10.99 -28.97 -26.88
CA ILE A 729 -9.72 -28.44 -27.41
C ILE A 729 -9.58 -28.79 -28.89
N ARG A 730 -9.52 -27.77 -29.73
CA ARG A 730 -9.38 -27.88 -31.18
C ARG A 730 -7.96 -27.49 -31.60
N LEU A 731 -7.18 -28.45 -32.09
CA LEU A 731 -5.79 -28.22 -32.48
C LEU A 731 -5.69 -27.62 -33.88
N ALA A 732 -4.85 -26.60 -34.02
CA ALA A 732 -4.63 -25.95 -35.31
C ALA A 732 -3.67 -26.74 -36.20
N PRO A 733 -3.90 -26.77 -37.53
CA PRO A 733 -2.96 -27.37 -38.47
C PRO A 733 -1.57 -26.71 -38.41
N ALA A 734 -0.53 -27.52 -38.65
CA ALA A 734 0.84 -27.03 -38.67
C ALA A 734 1.02 -25.86 -39.66
N GLY A 735 1.69 -24.80 -39.21
CA GLY A 735 2.05 -23.65 -40.05
C GLY A 735 0.98 -22.56 -40.20
N ILE A 736 -0.25 -22.75 -39.73
CA ILE A 736 -1.31 -21.73 -39.83
C ILE A 736 -1.09 -20.54 -38.90
N ARG A 737 -0.40 -20.77 -37.76
CA ARG A 737 -0.19 -19.79 -36.69
C ARG A 737 0.56 -18.51 -37.09
N ALA A 738 1.30 -18.54 -38.20
CA ALA A 738 2.10 -17.41 -38.67
C ALA A 738 1.34 -16.52 -39.67
N ASP A 739 0.15 -16.95 -40.11
CA ASP A 739 -0.67 -16.27 -41.11
C ASP A 739 -2.00 -15.84 -40.47
N PRO A 740 -2.18 -14.54 -40.15
CA PRO A 740 -3.34 -14.06 -39.42
C PRO A 740 -4.64 -14.18 -40.23
N GLN A 741 -4.59 -14.11 -41.57
CA GLN A 741 -5.78 -14.30 -42.41
C GLN A 741 -6.24 -15.76 -42.40
N ARG A 742 -5.30 -16.71 -42.57
CA ARG A 742 -5.64 -18.13 -42.51
C ARG A 742 -6.09 -18.53 -41.12
N LEU A 743 -5.48 -17.96 -40.07
CA LEU A 743 -5.87 -18.19 -38.69
C LEU A 743 -7.31 -17.70 -38.42
N ALA A 744 -7.67 -16.50 -38.88
CA ALA A 744 -9.03 -15.98 -38.77
C ALA A 744 -10.06 -16.86 -39.49
N GLY A 745 -9.73 -17.34 -40.69
CA GLY A 745 -10.56 -18.29 -41.43
C GLY A 745 -10.76 -19.60 -40.68
N TRP A 746 -9.68 -20.16 -40.12
CA TRP A 746 -9.74 -21.40 -39.34
C TRP A 746 -10.61 -21.26 -38.09
N PHE A 747 -10.55 -20.15 -37.36
CA PHE A 747 -11.45 -19.90 -36.24
C PHE A 747 -12.92 -19.92 -36.66
N ALA A 748 -13.23 -19.32 -37.81
CA ALA A 748 -14.59 -19.30 -38.35
C ALA A 748 -15.08 -20.69 -38.78
N GLU A 749 -14.23 -21.45 -39.46
CA GLU A 749 -14.54 -22.80 -39.94
C GLU A 749 -14.74 -23.81 -38.80
N THR A 750 -13.98 -23.66 -37.72
CA THR A 750 -13.95 -24.63 -36.61
C THR A 750 -14.84 -24.24 -35.43
N GLY A 751 -15.37 -23.01 -35.41
CA GLY A 751 -16.21 -22.50 -34.34
C GLY A 751 -15.45 -22.24 -33.04
N VAL A 752 -14.13 -22.01 -33.10
CA VAL A 752 -13.33 -21.63 -31.94
C VAL A 752 -13.83 -20.30 -31.38
N GLU A 753 -14.07 -20.29 -30.07
CA GLU A 753 -14.57 -19.13 -29.31
C GLU A 753 -13.42 -18.41 -28.60
N TYR A 754 -12.42 -19.16 -28.13
CA TYR A 754 -11.28 -18.63 -27.40
C TYR A 754 -9.95 -19.27 -27.85
N ALA A 755 -8.89 -18.47 -27.93
CA ALA A 755 -7.53 -18.96 -28.12
C ALA A 755 -6.50 -18.05 -27.44
N PHE A 756 -5.39 -18.64 -27.00
CA PHE A 756 -4.18 -17.89 -26.70
C PHE A 756 -3.42 -17.62 -28.01
N VAL A 757 -3.04 -16.37 -28.25
CA VAL A 757 -2.31 -15.96 -29.45
C VAL A 757 -1.08 -15.18 -29.01
N SER A 758 0.10 -15.49 -29.55
CA SER A 758 1.31 -14.72 -29.20
C SER A 758 1.16 -13.26 -29.60
N THR A 759 1.69 -12.34 -28.79
CA THR A 759 1.48 -10.89 -28.97
C THR A 759 1.70 -10.36 -30.38
N PRO A 760 2.79 -10.71 -31.10
CA PRO A 760 2.96 -10.24 -32.48
C PRO A 760 1.85 -10.70 -33.43
N ILE A 761 1.33 -11.92 -33.24
CA ILE A 761 0.25 -12.46 -34.07
C ILE A 761 -1.09 -11.85 -33.64
N ALA A 762 -1.31 -11.61 -32.34
CA ALA A 762 -2.51 -10.95 -31.85
C ALA A 762 -2.68 -9.54 -32.43
N GLU A 763 -1.59 -8.75 -32.49
CA GLU A 763 -1.61 -7.41 -33.10
C GLU A 763 -1.91 -7.44 -34.60
N LEU A 764 -1.44 -8.46 -35.32
CA LEU A 764 -1.75 -8.65 -36.73
C LEU A 764 -3.19 -9.13 -36.93
N LEU A 765 -3.63 -10.09 -36.12
CA LEU A 765 -4.99 -10.64 -36.16
C LEU A 765 -6.03 -9.57 -35.85
N ALA A 766 -5.73 -8.65 -34.92
CA ALA A 766 -6.60 -7.52 -34.58
C ALA A 766 -6.89 -6.58 -35.77
N ARG A 767 -6.06 -6.63 -36.84
CA ARG A 767 -6.23 -5.84 -38.07
C ARG A 767 -6.92 -6.63 -39.19
N VAL A 768 -7.21 -7.91 -38.98
CA VAL A 768 -7.92 -8.75 -39.94
C VAL A 768 -9.42 -8.64 -39.66
N PRO A 769 -10.26 -8.29 -40.66
CA PRO A 769 -11.70 -8.30 -40.50
C PRO A 769 -12.19 -9.66 -40.04
N LYS A 770 -12.99 -9.69 -38.96
CA LYS A 770 -13.55 -10.94 -38.44
C LYS A 770 -14.46 -11.59 -39.50
N PRO A 771 -14.16 -12.82 -39.94
CA PRO A 771 -14.97 -13.49 -40.95
C PRO A 771 -16.42 -13.69 -40.49
N ALA A 772 -17.36 -13.63 -41.43
CA ALA A 772 -18.77 -13.88 -41.16
C ALA A 772 -18.96 -15.29 -40.56
N GLY A 773 -19.73 -15.37 -39.47
CA GLY A 773 -19.97 -16.64 -38.75
C GLY A 773 -18.87 -17.04 -37.77
N SER A 774 -17.77 -16.28 -37.66
CA SER A 774 -16.75 -16.51 -36.63
C SER A 774 -17.32 -16.32 -35.22
N ARG A 775 -17.10 -17.33 -34.37
CA ARG A 775 -17.50 -17.32 -32.95
C ARG A 775 -16.43 -16.76 -32.02
N LEU A 776 -15.23 -16.45 -32.53
CA LEU A 776 -14.12 -15.93 -31.73
C LEU A 776 -14.51 -14.62 -31.05
N ASP A 777 -14.71 -14.63 -29.74
CA ASP A 777 -15.17 -13.46 -28.97
C ASP A 777 -14.07 -12.91 -28.05
N ARG A 778 -13.12 -13.76 -27.66
CA ARG A 778 -12.03 -13.45 -26.74
C ARG A 778 -10.72 -14.05 -27.22
N ILE A 779 -9.63 -13.31 -27.07
CA ILE A 779 -8.29 -13.87 -27.11
C ILE A 779 -7.52 -13.48 -25.86
N SER A 780 -6.59 -14.33 -25.46
CA SER A 780 -5.52 -13.91 -24.56
C SER A 780 -4.23 -13.81 -25.34
N THR A 781 -3.35 -12.90 -24.90
CA THR A 781 -2.07 -12.67 -25.54
C THR A 781 -0.97 -12.55 -24.52
N GLY A 782 0.24 -12.94 -24.90
CA GLY A 782 1.39 -12.85 -24.03
C GLY A 782 2.67 -13.28 -24.73
N GLY A 783 3.74 -13.30 -23.96
CA GLY A 783 5.05 -13.67 -24.48
C GLY A 783 5.80 -12.51 -25.14
N ASP A 784 5.19 -11.36 -25.46
CA ASP A 784 5.90 -10.15 -25.92
C ASP A 784 5.20 -8.86 -25.44
N ARG A 785 5.84 -7.71 -25.65
CA ARG A 785 5.24 -6.39 -25.36
C ARG A 785 4.12 -6.11 -26.35
N LEU A 786 2.91 -5.88 -25.83
CA LEU A 786 1.78 -5.38 -26.61
C LEU A 786 1.94 -3.87 -26.79
N HIS A 787 1.82 -3.37 -28.03
CA HIS A 787 2.03 -1.97 -28.37
C HIS A 787 0.72 -1.20 -28.46
N ALA A 788 -0.20 -1.70 -29.27
CA ALA A 788 -1.49 -1.05 -29.49
C ALA A 788 -2.49 -2.03 -30.11
N LEU A 789 -3.77 -1.83 -29.78
CA LEU A 789 -4.88 -2.48 -30.45
C LEU A 789 -5.76 -1.41 -31.12
N PRO A 790 -6.30 -1.68 -32.33
CA PRO A 790 -7.22 -0.78 -32.98
C PRO A 790 -8.53 -0.68 -32.18
N GLU A 791 -9.19 0.48 -32.23
CA GLU A 791 -10.44 0.73 -31.49
C GLU A 791 -11.57 -0.23 -31.92
N ASP A 792 -11.57 -0.67 -33.18
CA ASP A 792 -12.53 -1.59 -33.79
C ASP A 792 -12.10 -3.06 -33.72
N VAL A 793 -11.19 -3.44 -32.80
CA VAL A 793 -10.79 -4.84 -32.61
C VAL A 793 -12.02 -5.73 -32.38
N PRO A 794 -12.18 -6.85 -33.12
CA PRO A 794 -13.46 -7.56 -33.20
C PRO A 794 -13.69 -8.58 -32.06
N PHE A 795 -12.84 -8.57 -31.04
CA PHE A 795 -12.84 -9.47 -29.89
C PHE A 795 -12.19 -8.79 -28.69
N GLU A 796 -12.51 -9.25 -27.47
CA GLU A 796 -11.86 -8.76 -26.25
C GLU A 796 -10.44 -9.36 -26.13
N VAL A 797 -9.48 -8.56 -25.66
CA VAL A 797 -8.08 -8.99 -25.52
C VAL A 797 -7.64 -8.93 -24.07
N LEU A 798 -7.23 -10.08 -23.52
CA LEU A 798 -6.57 -10.19 -22.23
C LEU A 798 -5.05 -10.18 -22.42
N ASN A 799 -4.37 -9.14 -21.96
CA ASN A 799 -2.90 -9.08 -21.97
C ASN A 799 -2.36 -9.80 -20.74
N MET A 800 -1.55 -10.83 -20.96
CA MET A 800 -0.99 -11.69 -19.94
C MET A 800 0.54 -11.61 -19.95
N TYR A 801 1.12 -11.61 -18.77
CA TYR A 801 2.56 -11.68 -18.58
C TYR A 801 2.89 -12.73 -17.54
N GLY A 802 3.92 -13.52 -17.81
CA GLY A 802 4.50 -14.45 -16.87
C GLY A 802 5.74 -15.11 -17.48
N PRO A 803 6.87 -15.18 -16.77
CA PRO A 803 7.91 -16.14 -17.11
C PRO A 803 7.48 -17.57 -16.75
N THR A 804 8.09 -18.56 -17.38
CA THR A 804 7.84 -19.98 -17.12
C THR A 804 8.02 -20.36 -15.65
N GLU A 805 8.96 -19.71 -14.97
CA GLU A 805 9.22 -19.86 -13.53
C GLU A 805 8.09 -19.42 -12.60
N THR A 806 7.03 -18.83 -13.16
CA THR A 806 5.83 -18.37 -12.44
C THR A 806 4.56 -19.03 -12.95
N THR A 807 4.69 -20.19 -13.59
CA THR A 807 3.58 -21.00 -14.09
C THR A 807 2.73 -20.26 -15.12
N VAL A 808 3.32 -20.02 -16.30
CA VAL A 808 2.70 -19.41 -17.49
C VAL A 808 2.31 -17.94 -17.33
N VAL A 809 1.46 -17.59 -16.35
CA VAL A 809 0.90 -16.26 -16.14
C VAL A 809 1.06 -15.84 -14.68
N ALA A 810 1.75 -14.71 -14.47
CA ALA A 810 1.91 -14.07 -13.18
C ALA A 810 1.02 -12.84 -13.03
N THR A 811 0.78 -12.12 -14.13
CA THR A 811 -0.07 -10.93 -14.17
C THR A 811 -0.96 -10.93 -15.40
N ALA A 812 -2.16 -10.35 -15.28
CA ALA A 812 -3.08 -10.22 -16.40
C ALA A 812 -3.96 -8.97 -16.28
N GLY A 813 -4.38 -8.42 -17.42
CA GLY A 813 -5.30 -7.28 -17.48
C GLY A 813 -5.98 -7.18 -18.85
N TRP A 814 -7.29 -6.91 -18.83
CA TRP A 814 -8.05 -6.60 -20.04
C TRP A 814 -7.55 -5.30 -20.66
N VAL A 815 -7.43 -5.29 -21.99
CA VAL A 815 -6.92 -4.15 -22.74
C VAL A 815 -8.07 -3.29 -23.23
N ASP A 816 -8.05 -2.00 -22.89
CA ASP A 816 -8.93 -0.99 -23.48
C ASP A 816 -8.45 -0.68 -24.91
N PRO A 817 -9.23 -1.01 -25.96
CA PRO A 817 -8.86 -0.72 -27.35
C PRO A 817 -8.76 0.80 -27.61
N GLY A 818 -7.89 1.22 -28.52
CA GLY A 818 -7.75 2.64 -28.88
C GLY A 818 -7.05 3.54 -27.85
N GLY A 819 -6.50 2.98 -26.78
CA GLY A 819 -5.72 3.73 -25.78
C GLY A 819 -4.47 4.42 -26.36
N THR A 820 -4.08 5.56 -25.77
CA THR A 820 -2.95 6.39 -26.23
C THR A 820 -1.58 5.96 -25.70
N GLY A 821 -1.52 4.92 -24.86
CA GLY A 821 -0.30 4.42 -24.23
C GLY A 821 -0.12 2.92 -24.43
N LEU A 822 1.03 2.39 -24.02
CA LEU A 822 1.28 0.95 -24.03
C LEU A 822 0.29 0.25 -23.08
N PRO A 823 -0.38 -0.83 -23.52
CA PRO A 823 -1.23 -1.61 -22.65
C PRO A 823 -0.46 -2.18 -21.43
N PRO A 824 -1.03 -2.05 -20.21
CA PRO A 824 -0.41 -2.63 -19.03
C PRO A 824 -0.39 -4.16 -19.11
N ILE A 825 0.54 -4.78 -18.39
CA ILE A 825 0.55 -6.23 -18.14
C ILE A 825 -0.41 -6.62 -16.99
N GLY A 826 -1.19 -5.65 -16.50
CA GLY A 826 -2.28 -5.84 -15.56
C GLY A 826 -1.82 -5.98 -14.11
N ARG A 827 -2.49 -6.84 -13.34
CA ARG A 827 -2.23 -7.06 -11.91
C ARG A 827 -1.81 -8.50 -11.65
N ALA A 828 -1.21 -8.75 -10.50
CA ALA A 828 -0.91 -10.10 -10.02
C ALA A 828 -2.18 -10.97 -10.01
N LEU A 829 -2.03 -12.26 -10.33
CA LEU A 829 -3.14 -13.20 -10.23
C LEU A 829 -3.55 -13.45 -8.75
N PRO A 830 -4.81 -13.85 -8.47
CA PRO A 830 -5.35 -13.91 -7.10
C PRO A 830 -4.73 -14.96 -6.16
N TYR A 831 -3.75 -15.73 -6.62
CA TYR A 831 -3.02 -16.72 -5.82
C TYR A 831 -1.52 -16.41 -5.78
N GLY A 832 -1.12 -15.26 -6.32
CA GLY A 832 0.24 -14.75 -6.32
C GLY A 832 0.29 -13.31 -5.84
N TYR A 833 1.50 -12.77 -5.84
CA TYR A 833 1.73 -11.35 -5.62
C TYR A 833 2.98 -10.90 -6.38
N THR A 834 3.13 -9.59 -6.56
CA THR A 834 4.28 -8.99 -7.23
C THR A 834 5.01 -8.02 -6.31
N ARG A 835 6.34 -7.96 -6.44
CA ARG A 835 7.18 -6.90 -5.88
C ARG A 835 7.80 -6.09 -7.01
N VAL A 836 7.83 -4.77 -6.89
CA VAL A 836 8.59 -3.88 -7.78
C VAL A 836 9.71 -3.32 -6.92
N VAL A 837 10.92 -3.84 -7.10
CA VAL A 837 12.04 -3.59 -6.20
C VAL A 837 13.05 -2.67 -6.88
N THR A 838 13.30 -1.52 -6.29
CA THR A 838 14.23 -0.50 -6.79
C THR A 838 15.69 -0.94 -6.63
N SER A 839 16.64 -0.20 -7.22
CA SER A 839 18.06 -0.59 -7.21
C SER A 839 18.72 -0.61 -5.82
N ASP A 840 18.16 0.15 -4.87
CA ASP A 840 18.56 0.20 -3.47
C ASP A 840 17.85 -0.85 -2.59
N GLY A 841 16.97 -1.67 -3.19
CA GLY A 841 16.28 -2.76 -2.50
C GLY A 841 15.01 -2.36 -1.76
N ALA A 842 14.44 -1.19 -2.04
CA ALA A 842 13.15 -0.76 -1.52
C ALA A 842 11.99 -1.16 -2.46
N LEU A 843 10.75 -1.04 -1.98
CA LEU A 843 9.57 -1.14 -2.84
C LEU A 843 9.35 0.18 -3.59
N ALA A 844 9.18 0.10 -4.91
CA ALA A 844 8.98 1.26 -5.77
C ALA A 844 7.64 1.96 -5.47
N ALA A 845 7.63 3.30 -5.51
CA ALA A 845 6.39 4.09 -5.50
C ALA A 845 5.68 4.04 -6.88
N PRO A 846 4.42 4.50 -7.01
CA PRO A 846 3.78 4.62 -8.32
C PRO A 846 4.61 5.51 -9.27
N GLY A 847 4.77 5.07 -10.51
CA GLY A 847 5.59 5.71 -11.54
C GLY A 847 7.09 5.40 -11.45
N GLU A 848 7.58 4.94 -10.31
CA GLU A 848 8.98 4.57 -10.13
C GLU A 848 9.27 3.20 -10.75
N GLN A 849 10.45 3.08 -11.39
CA GLN A 849 10.86 1.84 -12.02
C GLN A 849 11.60 0.93 -11.05
N GLY A 850 11.29 -0.37 -11.10
CA GLY A 850 12.00 -1.39 -10.34
C GLY A 850 12.00 -2.75 -11.04
N GLU A 851 12.78 -3.67 -10.52
CA GLU A 851 12.79 -5.08 -10.95
C GLU A 851 11.51 -5.77 -10.46
N LEU A 852 10.80 -6.45 -11.37
CA LEU A 852 9.62 -7.24 -11.03
C LEU A 852 10.03 -8.56 -10.39
N TRP A 853 9.56 -8.81 -9.17
CA TRP A 853 9.66 -10.11 -8.52
C TRP A 853 8.25 -10.68 -8.35
N VAL A 854 8.12 -11.99 -8.43
CA VAL A 854 6.82 -12.68 -8.37
C VAL A 854 6.85 -13.70 -7.24
N GLY A 855 5.87 -13.65 -6.35
CA GLY A 855 5.72 -14.55 -5.21
C GLY A 855 4.35 -15.23 -5.17
N GLY A 856 4.20 -16.18 -4.25
CA GLY A 856 2.97 -16.93 -4.00
C GLY A 856 2.88 -18.26 -4.73
N ASP A 857 1.69 -18.84 -4.77
CA ASP A 857 1.45 -20.25 -5.14
C ASP A 857 1.65 -20.54 -6.63
N GLY A 858 1.80 -19.51 -7.46
CA GLY A 858 2.15 -19.64 -8.88
C GLY A 858 3.64 -19.85 -9.13
N VAL A 859 4.51 -19.66 -8.14
CA VAL A 859 5.96 -19.75 -8.32
C VAL A 859 6.39 -21.23 -8.45
N ALA A 860 7.23 -21.50 -9.46
CA ALA A 860 7.80 -22.83 -9.69
C ALA A 860 8.69 -23.29 -8.52
N THR A 861 8.85 -24.60 -8.34
CA THR A 861 9.72 -25.16 -7.30
C THR A 861 11.21 -24.82 -7.54
N GLY A 862 11.56 -24.53 -8.80
CA GLY A 862 12.91 -24.18 -9.22
C GLY A 862 13.30 -24.84 -10.53
N TYR A 863 14.60 -24.90 -10.79
CA TYR A 863 15.16 -25.59 -11.94
C TYR A 863 15.53 -27.05 -11.61
N ALA A 864 15.17 -27.96 -12.51
CA ALA A 864 15.37 -29.40 -12.41
C ALA A 864 16.85 -29.73 -12.15
N HIS A 865 17.11 -30.31 -10.97
CA HIS A 865 18.42 -30.73 -10.50
C HIS A 865 19.52 -29.65 -10.60
N ALA A 866 19.16 -28.37 -10.50
CA ALA A 866 20.09 -27.24 -10.61
C ALA A 866 20.02 -26.28 -9.41
N PRO A 867 20.36 -26.73 -8.18
CA PRO A 867 20.15 -25.98 -6.94
C PRO A 867 20.85 -24.62 -6.90
N ARG A 868 22.05 -24.50 -7.48
CA ARG A 868 22.77 -23.21 -7.55
C ARG A 868 22.04 -22.17 -8.41
N GLN A 869 21.47 -22.61 -9.54
CA GLN A 869 20.72 -21.73 -10.43
C GLN A 869 19.37 -21.36 -9.81
N THR A 870 18.74 -22.31 -9.11
CA THR A 870 17.51 -22.07 -8.35
C THR A 870 17.75 -21.00 -7.28
N ALA A 871 18.73 -21.18 -6.41
CA ALA A 871 19.03 -20.23 -5.34
C ALA A 871 19.42 -18.81 -5.84
N ALA A 872 19.89 -18.69 -7.08
CA ALA A 872 20.23 -17.39 -7.67
C ALA A 872 19.01 -16.58 -8.15
N ARG A 873 17.85 -17.23 -8.38
CA ARG A 873 16.64 -16.60 -8.95
C ARG A 873 15.41 -16.73 -8.06
N PHE A 874 15.31 -17.82 -7.30
CA PHE A 874 14.27 -18.08 -6.30
C PHE A 874 14.87 -17.73 -4.94
N VAL A 875 14.60 -16.52 -4.48
CA VAL A 875 15.21 -15.94 -3.27
C VAL A 875 14.15 -15.72 -2.20
N ALA A 876 14.57 -15.63 -0.95
CA ALA A 876 13.68 -15.16 0.12
C ALA A 876 13.25 -13.71 -0.18
N ASP A 877 11.96 -13.41 -0.01
CA ASP A 877 11.45 -12.06 -0.10
C ASP A 877 11.86 -11.29 1.17
N PRO A 878 12.78 -10.30 1.09
CA PRO A 878 13.14 -9.47 2.23
C PRO A 878 11.96 -8.58 2.67
N HIS A 879 10.90 -8.52 1.85
CA HIS A 879 9.68 -7.77 2.08
C HIS A 879 8.52 -8.67 2.59
N ALA A 880 8.79 -9.90 3.02
CA ALA A 880 7.80 -10.79 3.65
C ALA A 880 8.26 -11.24 5.05
N GLU A 881 7.35 -11.31 6.02
CA GLU A 881 7.65 -11.73 7.40
C GLU A 881 7.85 -13.26 7.54
N ASP A 882 7.34 -14.05 6.61
CA ASP A 882 7.29 -15.52 6.65
C ASP A 882 8.43 -16.21 5.86
N GLY A 883 9.37 -15.43 5.30
CA GLY A 883 10.43 -15.97 4.46
C GLY A 883 9.92 -16.55 3.14
N ALA A 884 8.76 -16.09 2.66
CA ALA A 884 8.22 -16.50 1.36
C ALA A 884 9.26 -16.40 0.24
N VAL A 885 9.20 -17.35 -0.69
CA VAL A 885 10.10 -17.38 -1.84
C VAL A 885 9.49 -16.57 -2.98
N VAL A 886 10.31 -15.71 -3.59
CA VAL A 886 9.99 -14.92 -4.77
C VAL A 886 10.95 -15.27 -5.91
N TYR A 887 10.43 -15.29 -7.13
CA TYR A 887 11.21 -15.39 -8.35
C TYR A 887 11.58 -14.00 -8.89
N ARG A 888 12.87 -13.77 -9.09
CA ARG A 888 13.42 -12.54 -9.67
C ARG A 888 13.44 -12.62 -11.20
N THR A 889 12.52 -11.89 -11.84
CA THR A 889 12.30 -11.99 -13.30
C THR A 889 13.42 -11.38 -14.14
N GLY A 890 14.13 -10.40 -13.60
CA GLY A 890 15.05 -9.52 -14.35
C GLY A 890 14.34 -8.52 -15.29
N ASP A 891 13.00 -8.48 -15.28
CA ASP A 891 12.21 -7.51 -16.02
C ASP A 891 12.03 -6.23 -15.19
N VAL A 892 12.06 -5.08 -15.86
CA VAL A 892 11.87 -3.74 -15.26
C VAL A 892 10.45 -3.28 -15.55
N VAL A 893 9.75 -2.86 -14.51
CA VAL A 893 8.36 -2.41 -14.56
C VAL A 893 8.16 -1.16 -13.71
N HIS A 894 7.03 -0.49 -13.88
CA HIS A 894 6.52 0.50 -12.93
C HIS A 894 5.03 0.27 -12.68
N LEU A 895 4.53 0.74 -11.53
CA LEU A 895 3.11 0.73 -11.19
C LEU A 895 2.47 2.05 -11.60
N ASP A 896 1.27 2.01 -12.19
CA ASP A 896 0.49 3.24 -12.36
C ASP A 896 -0.32 3.58 -11.10
N SER A 897 -0.96 4.75 -11.10
CA SER A 897 -1.84 5.19 -10.01
C SER A 897 -3.13 4.38 -9.91
N ALA A 898 -3.36 3.37 -10.74
CA ALA A 898 -4.41 2.38 -10.52
C ALA A 898 -3.85 1.11 -9.89
N GLY A 899 -2.52 0.92 -9.83
CA GLY A 899 -1.87 -0.31 -9.38
C GLY A 899 -1.75 -1.37 -10.47
N ARG A 900 -1.83 -0.98 -11.73
CA ARG A 900 -1.52 -1.85 -12.87
C ARG A 900 -0.03 -1.75 -13.17
N LEU A 901 0.56 -2.88 -13.53
CA LEU A 901 1.96 -2.98 -13.90
C LEU A 901 2.15 -2.65 -15.37
N HIS A 902 3.15 -1.80 -15.64
CA HIS A 902 3.57 -1.42 -16.98
C HIS A 902 4.98 -1.94 -17.24
N TYR A 903 5.15 -2.69 -18.32
CA TYR A 903 6.43 -3.29 -18.68
C TYR A 903 7.36 -2.28 -19.35
N SER A 904 8.48 -1.97 -18.70
CA SER A 904 9.46 -0.97 -19.16
C SER A 904 10.61 -1.59 -19.97
N GLY A 905 11.02 -2.83 -19.67
CA GLY A 905 12.10 -3.51 -20.39
C GLY A 905 12.76 -4.64 -19.60
N ARG A 906 13.98 -5.02 -19.98
CA ARG A 906 14.81 -5.99 -19.23
C ARG A 906 16.05 -5.32 -18.65
N ARG A 907 16.49 -5.82 -17.49
CA ARG A 907 17.75 -5.42 -16.86
C ARG A 907 18.96 -6.19 -17.44
N ASP A 908 18.73 -7.40 -17.96
CA ASP A 908 19.74 -8.28 -18.57
C ASP A 908 19.69 -8.26 -20.11
N ARG A 909 20.61 -9.00 -20.76
CA ARG A 909 20.76 -9.05 -22.24
C ARG A 909 19.84 -10.08 -22.92
N GLN A 910 18.81 -10.56 -22.23
CA GLN A 910 17.81 -11.45 -22.82
C GLN A 910 16.87 -10.67 -23.74
N PHE A 911 16.35 -11.35 -24.76
CA PHE A 911 15.37 -10.76 -25.68
C PHE A 911 14.32 -11.79 -26.06
N LYS A 912 13.24 -11.31 -26.68
CA LYS A 912 12.17 -12.15 -27.21
C LYS A 912 12.09 -11.97 -28.72
N LEU A 913 11.91 -13.07 -29.46
CA LEU A 913 11.70 -13.05 -30.90
C LEU A 913 10.45 -13.90 -31.20
N ALA A 914 9.44 -13.26 -31.79
CA ALA A 914 8.14 -13.88 -32.07
C ALA A 914 7.48 -14.54 -30.83
N GLY A 915 7.61 -13.91 -29.65
CA GLY A 915 7.08 -14.42 -28.39
C GLY A 915 7.90 -15.53 -27.70
N VAL A 916 9.03 -15.96 -28.28
CA VAL A 916 9.93 -16.96 -27.69
C VAL A 916 11.13 -16.26 -27.05
N ARG A 917 11.47 -16.64 -25.80
CA ARG A 917 12.60 -16.10 -25.04
C ARG A 917 13.91 -16.73 -25.53
N PHE A 918 14.90 -15.90 -25.79
CA PHE A 918 16.24 -16.31 -26.20
C PHE A 918 17.32 -15.59 -25.40
N GLU A 919 18.45 -16.27 -25.25
CA GLU A 919 19.66 -15.78 -24.62
C GLU A 919 20.72 -15.55 -25.70
N LEU A 920 21.25 -14.34 -25.81
CA LEU A 920 22.35 -14.06 -26.75
C LEU A 920 23.56 -14.97 -26.47
N GLY A 921 23.80 -15.28 -25.19
CA GLY A 921 24.85 -16.20 -24.75
C GLY A 921 24.70 -17.64 -25.26
N GLU A 922 23.49 -18.09 -25.65
CA GLU A 922 23.30 -19.43 -26.23
C GLU A 922 24.01 -19.55 -27.59
N ALA A 923 23.89 -18.51 -28.43
CA ALA A 923 24.59 -18.47 -29.71
C ALA A 923 26.11 -18.37 -29.54
N GLU A 924 26.56 -17.56 -28.57
CA GLU A 924 27.97 -17.42 -28.20
C GLU A 924 28.57 -18.76 -27.74
N ALA A 925 27.88 -19.47 -26.83
CA ALA A 925 28.35 -20.74 -26.29
C ALA A 925 28.36 -21.89 -27.32
N VAL A 926 27.41 -21.91 -28.26
CA VAL A 926 27.43 -22.87 -29.37
C VAL A 926 28.63 -22.60 -30.29
N ALA A 927 28.88 -21.33 -30.60
CA ALA A 927 30.01 -20.91 -31.43
C ALA A 927 31.37 -21.24 -30.79
N LEU A 928 31.55 -20.89 -29.51
CA LEU A 928 32.78 -21.16 -28.76
C LEU A 928 33.09 -22.66 -28.61
N ARG A 929 32.09 -23.54 -28.74
CA ARG A 929 32.29 -25.00 -28.73
C ARG A 929 32.77 -25.56 -30.08
N ARG A 930 32.86 -24.75 -31.14
CA ARG A 930 33.33 -25.20 -32.45
C ARG A 930 34.87 -25.09 -32.54
N PRO A 931 35.55 -26.11 -33.09
CA PRO A 931 36.99 -26.03 -33.33
C PRO A 931 37.36 -24.82 -34.19
N GLY A 932 38.32 -24.02 -33.73
CA GLY A 932 38.82 -22.85 -34.48
C GLY A 932 38.06 -21.54 -34.23
N VAL A 933 37.00 -21.50 -33.43
CA VAL A 933 36.40 -20.24 -32.94
C VAL A 933 37.08 -19.81 -31.65
N GLU A 934 37.67 -18.61 -31.62
CA GLU A 934 38.41 -18.10 -30.45
C GLU A 934 37.54 -17.21 -29.55
N GLN A 935 36.69 -16.38 -30.15
CA GLN A 935 35.78 -15.49 -29.43
C GLN A 935 34.44 -15.42 -30.15
N ALA A 936 33.35 -15.27 -29.40
CA ALA A 936 32.02 -15.08 -29.97
C ALA A 936 31.21 -14.08 -29.12
N VAL A 937 30.53 -13.14 -29.78
CA VAL A 937 29.63 -12.16 -29.15
C VAL A 937 28.37 -12.02 -29.98
N ALA A 938 27.21 -12.18 -29.37
CA ALA A 938 25.93 -12.00 -30.00
C ALA A 938 25.25 -10.69 -29.53
N LEU A 939 24.50 -10.07 -30.43
CA LEU A 939 23.65 -8.92 -30.15
C LEU A 939 22.43 -8.87 -31.07
N THR A 940 21.46 -8.05 -30.69
CA THR A 940 20.34 -7.64 -31.54
C THR A 940 20.59 -6.25 -32.11
N ALA A 941 20.32 -6.07 -33.40
CA ALA A 941 20.35 -4.75 -34.05
C ALA A 941 19.02 -4.51 -34.80
N GLY A 942 18.56 -3.26 -34.81
CA GLY A 942 17.24 -2.88 -35.35
C GLY A 942 17.20 -2.84 -36.87
N SER A 943 16.07 -3.24 -37.45
CA SER A 943 15.70 -2.94 -38.84
C SER A 943 14.24 -2.47 -38.89
N ALA A 944 13.82 -1.84 -40.00
CA ALA A 944 12.43 -1.43 -40.20
C ALA A 944 11.41 -2.60 -40.16
N ALA A 945 11.88 -3.85 -40.21
CA ALA A 945 11.07 -5.07 -40.11
C ALA A 945 11.18 -5.77 -38.73
N GLY A 946 11.81 -5.13 -37.74
CA GLY A 946 12.04 -5.66 -36.39
C GLY A 946 13.52 -5.97 -36.08
N PRO A 947 13.82 -6.37 -34.83
CA PRO A 947 15.18 -6.70 -34.38
C PRO A 947 15.70 -7.97 -35.07
N ARG A 948 16.94 -7.93 -35.57
CA ARG A 948 17.65 -9.08 -36.15
C ARG A 948 18.76 -9.55 -35.23
N LEU A 949 19.09 -10.84 -35.31
CA LEU A 949 20.17 -11.45 -34.54
C LEU A 949 21.50 -11.42 -35.29
N HIS A 950 22.55 -10.98 -34.62
CA HIS A 950 23.91 -10.90 -35.15
C HIS A 950 24.86 -11.64 -34.21
N LEU A 951 25.70 -12.51 -34.75
CA LEU A 951 26.77 -13.21 -34.04
C LEU A 951 28.10 -12.80 -34.64
N PHE A 952 28.99 -12.24 -33.84
CA PHE A 952 30.35 -11.86 -34.23
C PHE A 952 31.32 -12.91 -33.73
N VAL A 953 32.13 -13.49 -34.61
CA VAL A 953 33.11 -14.52 -34.27
C VAL A 953 34.51 -14.10 -34.70
N THR A 954 35.52 -14.52 -33.93
CA THR A 954 36.93 -14.50 -34.34
C THR A 954 37.39 -15.93 -34.56
N LEU A 955 38.18 -16.16 -35.62
CA LEU A 955 38.63 -17.49 -36.01
C LEU A 955 40.15 -17.63 -35.88
N ALA A 956 40.60 -18.80 -35.43
CA ALA A 956 42.01 -19.15 -35.39
C ALA A 956 42.60 -19.20 -36.82
N PRO A 957 43.87 -18.80 -37.03
CA PRO A 957 44.51 -18.81 -38.34
C PRO A 957 44.41 -20.18 -39.03
N GLY A 958 43.91 -20.20 -40.28
CA GLY A 958 43.72 -21.42 -41.06
C GLY A 958 42.37 -22.12 -40.89
N THR A 959 41.47 -21.58 -40.06
CA THR A 959 40.08 -22.06 -39.94
C THR A 959 39.23 -21.54 -41.11
N ALA A 960 38.50 -22.42 -41.80
CA ALA A 960 37.62 -22.04 -42.90
C ALA A 960 36.29 -21.45 -42.36
N PRO A 961 35.93 -20.19 -42.70
CA PRO A 961 34.74 -19.52 -42.19
C PRO A 961 33.43 -20.24 -42.53
N ASP A 962 33.25 -20.64 -43.79
CA ASP A 962 31.99 -21.21 -44.29
C ASP A 962 31.63 -22.53 -43.59
N THR A 963 32.61 -23.41 -43.38
CA THR A 963 32.40 -24.69 -42.68
C THR A 963 32.09 -24.50 -41.21
N THR A 964 32.67 -23.48 -40.57
CA THR A 964 32.40 -23.15 -39.17
C THR A 964 31.01 -22.57 -39.02
N ASP A 965 30.60 -21.67 -39.92
CA ASP A 965 29.27 -21.07 -39.93
C ASP A 965 28.15 -22.11 -40.10
N GLU A 966 28.33 -23.07 -41.01
CA GLU A 966 27.41 -24.21 -41.16
C GLU A 966 27.33 -25.05 -39.88
N ALA A 967 28.47 -25.36 -39.26
CA ALA A 967 28.53 -26.14 -38.03
C ALA A 967 27.88 -25.42 -36.84
N ILE A 968 28.01 -24.09 -36.74
CA ILE A 968 27.33 -23.26 -35.75
C ILE A 968 25.82 -23.31 -35.98
N ARG A 969 25.36 -23.05 -37.22
CA ARG A 969 23.92 -23.05 -37.56
C ARG A 969 23.27 -24.41 -37.33
N ALA A 970 23.97 -25.52 -37.65
CA ALA A 970 23.45 -26.87 -37.45
C ALA A 970 23.19 -27.18 -35.96
N ALA A 971 24.06 -26.69 -35.07
CA ALA A 971 23.98 -26.91 -33.63
C ALA A 971 23.00 -25.96 -32.91
N LEU A 972 22.55 -24.89 -33.56
CA LEU A 972 21.59 -23.95 -32.99
C LEU A 972 20.14 -24.46 -33.09
N PRO A 973 19.26 -24.06 -32.14
CA PRO A 973 17.82 -24.19 -32.27
C PRO A 973 17.32 -23.62 -33.59
N ALA A 974 16.31 -24.24 -34.18
CA ALA A 974 15.79 -23.89 -35.52
C ALA A 974 15.49 -22.40 -35.68
N GLN A 975 14.97 -21.75 -34.63
CA GLN A 975 14.62 -20.33 -34.59
C GLN A 975 15.84 -19.39 -34.62
N LEU A 976 17.00 -19.84 -34.17
CA LEU A 976 18.26 -19.08 -34.15
C LEU A 976 19.12 -19.30 -35.39
N ARG A 977 18.77 -20.28 -36.26
CA ARG A 977 19.56 -20.62 -37.46
C ARG A 977 19.63 -19.48 -38.49
N HIS A 978 18.74 -18.51 -38.41
CA HIS A 978 18.68 -17.36 -39.31
C HIS A 978 19.51 -16.15 -38.86
N LEU A 979 20.31 -16.30 -37.79
CA LEU A 979 21.21 -15.23 -37.34
C LEU A 979 22.26 -14.87 -38.40
N THR A 980 22.72 -13.62 -38.40
CA THR A 980 23.80 -13.18 -39.31
C THR A 980 25.14 -13.39 -38.62
N ILE A 981 26.04 -14.17 -39.21
CA ILE A 981 27.40 -14.38 -38.66
C ILE A 981 28.35 -13.38 -39.31
N HIS A 982 29.12 -12.68 -38.48
CA HIS A 982 30.11 -11.68 -38.88
C HIS A 982 31.48 -12.16 -38.42
N HIS A 983 32.44 -12.23 -39.33
CA HIS A 983 33.82 -12.60 -39.03
C HIS A 983 34.63 -11.33 -38.77
N LEU A 984 35.30 -11.28 -37.62
CA LEU A 984 36.17 -10.18 -37.22
C LEU A 984 37.59 -10.71 -36.99
N ASP A 985 38.59 -9.91 -37.37
CA ASP A 985 39.99 -10.19 -37.03
C ASP A 985 40.22 -10.10 -35.51
N ALA A 986 39.48 -9.21 -34.83
CA ALA A 986 39.46 -9.07 -33.39
C ALA A 986 38.16 -8.41 -32.91
N LEU A 987 37.68 -8.76 -31.72
CA LEU A 987 36.55 -8.05 -31.11
C LEU A 987 36.94 -6.61 -30.73
N PRO A 988 36.08 -5.61 -30.97
CA PRO A 988 36.32 -4.25 -30.52
C PRO A 988 36.10 -4.15 -29.00
N TYR A 989 37.04 -3.53 -28.29
CA TYR A 989 36.94 -3.27 -26.86
C TYR A 989 36.93 -1.77 -26.58
N ASN A 990 36.16 -1.34 -25.58
CA ASN A 990 36.12 0.04 -25.13
C ASN A 990 37.30 0.36 -24.18
N ALA A 991 37.45 1.62 -23.77
CA ALA A 991 38.52 2.08 -22.88
C ALA A 991 38.57 1.37 -21.51
N SER A 992 37.49 0.66 -21.12
CA SER A 992 37.41 -0.15 -19.90
C SER A 992 37.78 -1.63 -20.10
N GLY A 993 38.23 -2.02 -21.29
CA GLY A 993 38.59 -3.41 -21.62
C GLY A 993 37.39 -4.34 -21.80
N LYS A 994 36.17 -3.81 -21.91
CA LYS A 994 34.94 -4.58 -22.20
C LYS A 994 34.62 -4.50 -23.68
N VAL A 995 33.97 -5.53 -24.23
CA VAL A 995 33.53 -5.54 -25.64
C VAL A 995 32.65 -4.32 -25.92
N ASP A 996 33.00 -3.56 -26.95
CA ASP A 996 32.30 -2.35 -27.38
C ASP A 996 31.05 -2.71 -28.20
N GLN A 997 29.94 -2.89 -27.49
CA GLN A 997 28.66 -3.26 -28.09
C GLN A 997 28.11 -2.20 -29.03
N ARG A 998 28.41 -0.91 -28.78
CA ARG A 998 27.95 0.17 -29.65
C ARG A 998 28.61 0.03 -31.02
N ARG A 999 29.92 -0.23 -31.03
CA ARG A 999 30.67 -0.46 -32.27
C ARG A 999 30.23 -1.73 -33.00
N LEU A 1000 29.92 -2.81 -32.29
CA LEU A 1000 29.35 -4.01 -32.90
C LEU A 1000 27.94 -3.77 -33.46
N THR A 1001 27.12 -2.96 -32.80
CA THR A 1001 25.78 -2.57 -33.29
C THR A 1001 25.91 -1.75 -34.57
N GLU A 1002 26.82 -0.79 -34.60
CA GLU A 1002 27.13 -0.02 -35.81
C GLU A 1002 27.61 -0.91 -36.96
N LEU A 1003 28.44 -1.94 -36.69
CA LEU A 1003 28.86 -2.91 -37.70
C LEU A 1003 27.69 -3.76 -38.22
N ALA A 1004 26.81 -4.20 -37.31
CA ALA A 1004 25.58 -4.93 -37.66
C ALA A 1004 24.66 -4.11 -38.57
N GLU A 1005 24.55 -2.81 -38.33
CA GLU A 1005 23.73 -1.87 -39.11
C GLU A 1005 24.41 -1.45 -40.43
N ARG A 1006 25.74 -1.29 -40.44
CA ARG A 1006 26.56 -0.93 -41.62
C ARG A 1006 26.80 -2.06 -42.60
N GLY A 1007 26.45 -3.31 -42.25
CA GLY A 1007 26.48 -4.47 -43.15
C GLY A 1007 25.63 -4.32 -44.43
N ARG A 1008 24.98 -3.17 -44.64
CA ARG A 1008 24.44 -2.70 -45.92
C ARG A 1008 25.12 -1.38 -46.34
N GLY A 1009 26.30 -1.48 -46.98
CA GLY A 1009 26.85 -0.43 -47.86
C GLY A 1009 27.88 0.55 -47.26
N THR A 1010 29.13 0.41 -47.73
CA THR A 1010 30.21 1.42 -47.96
C THR A 1010 30.47 2.59 -46.99
N ALA A 1011 31.71 2.66 -46.47
CA ALA A 1011 32.35 3.79 -45.74
C ALA A 1011 32.64 5.03 -46.64
N PRO A 1012 32.98 6.25 -46.13
CA PRO A 1012 34.16 6.59 -45.28
C PRO A 1012 33.91 7.67 -44.16
N ALA A 1013 34.53 7.61 -42.97
CA ALA A 1013 35.82 8.16 -42.47
C ALA A 1013 35.71 9.49 -41.65
N PRO A 1014 36.62 9.76 -40.68
CA PRO A 1014 36.34 10.55 -39.47
C PRO A 1014 37.08 11.90 -39.37
N GLY A 1015 36.59 12.80 -38.51
CA GLY A 1015 37.39 13.89 -37.92
C GLY A 1015 36.59 15.06 -37.36
N SER A 1016 36.67 15.34 -36.05
CA SER A 1016 37.34 16.53 -35.49
C SER A 1016 36.99 16.74 -34.02
N THR A 1017 38.02 16.95 -33.22
CA THR A 1017 38.08 17.26 -31.79
C THR A 1017 38.02 18.76 -31.51
N ALA A 1018 37.46 19.14 -30.35
CA ALA A 1018 37.82 20.27 -29.47
C ALA A 1018 36.68 20.44 -28.44
N SER A 1019 36.79 20.94 -27.21
CA SER A 1019 37.82 21.20 -26.18
C SER A 1019 37.07 22.07 -25.15
N ALA A 1020 37.20 21.78 -23.86
CA ALA A 1020 36.62 22.60 -22.80
C ALA A 1020 37.54 23.78 -22.41
N ASP A 1021 37.00 24.89 -21.91
CA ASP A 1021 37.46 25.51 -20.65
C ASP A 1021 36.47 26.57 -20.08
N PRO A 1022 36.45 26.81 -18.75
CA PRO A 1022 35.45 27.55 -17.97
C PRO A 1022 35.90 28.97 -17.56
N ALA A 1023 35.09 29.63 -16.72
CA ALA A 1023 35.41 30.60 -15.65
C ALA A 1023 34.54 31.88 -15.67
N ALA A 1024 33.88 32.17 -14.53
CA ALA A 1024 34.10 33.38 -13.71
C ALA A 1024 32.94 33.62 -12.71
N ALA A 1025 33.31 33.94 -11.47
CA ALA A 1025 32.51 34.52 -10.38
C ALA A 1025 33.45 35.52 -9.65
N PRO A 1026 33.04 36.31 -8.63
CA PRO A 1026 31.80 37.06 -8.34
C PRO A 1026 32.10 38.52 -7.83
N ALA A 1027 31.11 39.15 -7.15
CA ALA A 1027 31.20 40.19 -6.09
C ALA A 1027 30.79 41.64 -6.49
N PRO A 1028 30.59 42.58 -5.52
CA PRO A 1028 29.71 42.57 -4.33
C PRO A 1028 28.94 43.91 -4.15
N ALA A 1029 28.05 44.04 -3.14
CA ALA A 1029 27.72 45.34 -2.51
C ALA A 1029 27.05 45.18 -1.13
N GLU A 1030 27.68 45.74 -0.09
CA GLU A 1030 27.10 46.07 1.23
C GLU A 1030 26.67 47.59 1.27
N PRO A 1031 26.47 48.26 2.44
CA PRO A 1031 25.27 48.33 3.30
C PRO A 1031 24.78 49.80 3.54
N PHE A 1032 23.91 50.02 4.55
CA PHE A 1032 23.50 51.28 5.26
C PHE A 1032 22.17 51.97 4.93
N PHE A 1033 21.32 52.14 5.97
CA PHE A 1033 20.78 53.37 6.64
C PHE A 1033 19.70 52.86 7.65
N GLY A 1034 19.70 53.13 8.96
CA GLY A 1034 19.60 54.41 9.69
C GLY A 1034 18.23 54.50 10.39
N GLY A 1035 18.16 54.48 11.74
CA GLY A 1035 16.91 54.63 12.55
C GLY A 1035 16.44 56.09 12.66
N PRO A 1036 15.69 56.53 13.71
CA PRO A 1036 14.76 55.85 14.62
C PRO A 1036 13.39 56.60 14.79
N GLY A 1037 12.40 55.93 15.42
CA GLY A 1037 11.37 56.57 16.28
C GLY A 1037 9.92 56.66 15.76
N ARG A 1038 8.96 56.00 16.43
CA ARG A 1038 8.13 56.52 17.55
C ARG A 1038 6.92 55.62 17.86
N SER A 1039 6.97 55.04 19.07
CA SER A 1039 5.96 54.93 20.15
C SER A 1039 4.44 55.04 19.91
N GLY A 1040 3.70 54.15 20.58
CA GLY A 1040 2.48 54.45 21.34
C GLY A 1040 1.88 53.20 22.03
N ALA A 1041 1.66 53.25 23.35
CA ALA A 1041 0.98 52.25 24.22
C ALA A 1041 1.82 51.21 25.01
N LEU A 1042 3.14 51.41 25.10
CA LEU A 1042 3.95 51.00 26.28
C LEU A 1042 3.87 52.05 27.41
N ASP A 1043 3.02 53.06 27.27
CA ASP A 1043 2.93 54.23 28.18
C ASP A 1043 2.37 53.92 29.57
N LEU A 1044 2.02 52.66 29.83
CA LEU A 1044 1.55 52.21 31.14
C LEU A 1044 2.60 51.51 31.97
N LEU A 1045 3.67 51.02 31.32
CA LEU A 1045 4.61 49.99 31.77
C LEU A 1045 4.82 49.91 33.29
N TRP A 1046 4.91 51.02 33.94
CA TRP A 1046 6.19 51.67 33.93
C TRP A 1046 6.48 52.22 35.27
N PRO A 1047 5.49 52.71 36.06
CA PRO A 1047 5.86 53.24 37.36
C PRO A 1047 6.63 52.22 38.20
N ALA A 1048 6.31 50.93 38.09
CA ALA A 1048 6.97 49.86 38.85
C ALA A 1048 8.22 49.27 38.19
N LEU A 1049 8.32 49.28 36.86
CA LEU A 1049 9.37 48.56 36.11
C LEU A 1049 10.37 49.51 35.40
N ALA A 1050 10.15 50.82 35.43
CA ALA A 1050 10.93 51.85 34.72
C ALA A 1050 12.39 52.04 35.18
N PRO A 1051 12.78 51.82 36.44
CA PRO A 1051 14.17 52.02 36.83
C PRO A 1051 15.12 50.92 36.31
N LEU A 1052 14.58 49.77 35.89
CA LEU A 1052 15.37 48.58 35.57
C LEU A 1052 15.77 48.55 34.08
N SER A 1053 17.02 48.22 33.81
CA SER A 1053 17.55 47.95 32.46
C SER A 1053 16.95 46.67 31.85
N ARG A 1054 17.06 46.51 30.52
CA ARG A 1054 16.60 45.29 29.82
C ARG A 1054 17.24 44.02 30.38
N GLY A 1055 18.51 44.11 30.79
CA GLY A 1055 19.20 43.04 31.51
C GLY A 1055 18.53 42.73 32.84
N GLU A 1056 18.26 43.76 33.65
CA GLU A 1056 17.63 43.60 34.98
C GLU A 1056 16.18 43.09 34.93
N ARG A 1057 15.44 43.37 33.84
CA ARG A 1057 14.09 42.81 33.61
C ARG A 1057 14.10 41.32 33.24
N LEU A 1058 15.05 40.89 32.40
CA LEU A 1058 15.29 39.48 32.11
C LEU A 1058 15.80 38.73 33.35
N ASP A 1059 16.64 39.39 34.15
CA ASP A 1059 17.19 38.87 35.40
C ASP A 1059 16.10 38.74 36.49
N LEU A 1060 15.11 39.66 36.52
CA LEU A 1060 13.93 39.57 37.39
C LEU A 1060 13.01 38.41 37.00
N ALA A 1061 12.79 38.19 35.71
CA ALA A 1061 12.02 37.05 35.19
C ALA A 1061 12.73 35.71 35.46
N HIS A 1062 14.06 35.65 35.29
CA HIS A 1062 14.87 34.47 35.63
C HIS A 1062 14.88 34.18 37.15
N ARG A 1063 14.91 35.21 38.01
CA ARG A 1063 14.81 35.03 39.47
C ARG A 1063 13.44 34.52 39.94
N LEU A 1064 12.35 34.98 39.33
CA LEU A 1064 10.99 34.49 39.59
C LEU A 1064 10.81 33.01 39.17
N ILE A 1065 11.47 32.59 38.10
CA ILE A 1065 11.48 31.18 37.66
C ILE A 1065 12.26 30.30 38.65
N GLY A 1066 13.30 30.83 39.30
CA GLY A 1066 14.06 30.12 40.34
C GLY A 1066 13.30 29.89 41.64
N SER A 1067 12.35 30.76 42.02
CA SER A 1067 11.56 30.59 43.25
C SER A 1067 10.34 29.67 43.08
N VAL A 1068 9.81 29.55 41.86
CA VAL A 1068 8.66 28.68 41.54
C VAL A 1068 9.08 27.22 41.34
N LEU A 1069 10.36 26.95 41.05
CA LEU A 1069 10.88 25.60 40.78
C LEU A 1069 11.68 24.95 41.94
N GLY A 1070 11.73 25.57 43.13
CA GLY A 1070 12.55 25.11 44.26
C GLY A 1070 11.73 24.55 45.44
N GLY A 1071 11.64 23.22 45.55
CA GLY A 1071 11.15 22.54 46.75
C GLY A 1071 12.23 22.42 47.84
N THR A 1072 11.99 23.07 48.99
CA THR A 1072 12.58 22.85 50.34
C THR A 1072 14.12 22.86 50.50
N ALA A 1073 14.67 23.98 50.99
CA ALA A 1073 15.50 24.09 52.22
C ALA A 1073 16.25 25.44 52.26
N ALA A 1074 16.42 25.97 53.48
CA ALA A 1074 16.98 27.28 53.86
C ALA A 1074 16.08 28.48 53.51
N GLY A 1075 15.65 29.35 54.43
CA GLY A 1075 16.11 29.67 55.78
C GLY A 1075 16.20 31.19 55.89
N GLU A 1076 15.20 31.81 56.51
CA GLU A 1076 15.15 33.13 57.19
C GLU A 1076 15.78 34.42 56.62
N GLU A 1077 16.48 34.47 55.49
CA GLU A 1077 17.06 35.72 54.97
C GLU A 1077 16.40 36.26 53.71
N THR A 1078 15.15 36.71 53.78
CA THR A 1078 14.67 37.80 52.90
C THR A 1078 13.45 38.48 53.52
N ARG A 1079 13.71 39.54 54.29
CA ARG A 1079 12.71 40.51 54.71
C ARG A 1079 12.79 41.73 53.81
#